data_AF-A0A178F7X0-F1
#
_entry.id   AF-A0A178F7X0-F1
#
_cell.length_a   1.000
_cell.length_b   1.000
_cell.length_c   1.000
_cell.angle_alpha   90.00
_cell.angle_beta   90.00
_cell.angle_gamma   90.00
#
_symmetry.space_group_name_H-M   'P 1'
#
loop_
_entity.id
_entity.type
_entity.pdbx_description
1 polymer ?
#
loop_
_entity_poly.entity_id
_entity_poly.type
_entity_poly.pdbx_seq_one_letter_code
_entity_poly.pdbx_strand_id
1 'polypeptide(L)'
;MPVVNLEDLVRLQQKAEDIRNICILAHVDHGKTSLTDSLIATNGIISPKLAGKIRYLDSRPDEQLRGITMESSAISLYFSMLRRSAPEGTPDKREYLINLIDSPGHIDFSSEVSTASRLCDGALVLVDAVEGVCSQTVTVLRHTWVERLKPILVINKIDRLVTELKLTPLEAYSHLSKILEQVNAVIGSFYQGERMEEDLQWREKVEERVKAAAIKEKDRSKASAEAGSQVDAETAEFEERDDEDLYFAPEKNNVIFCSATDGWAFTVRQFAGLYEKKLGIKRATLEKVLWGDYYLDPKTKRVLGSKHLKGRRLSPMFVQLVLETVWAVYNATTGGANSTGDPALLEKITKSLSIKIPVHILRSRDSRNILSAVFSSWLPLSTAVLVSVIEYLPSPIDAQALRLPDMIDDSPDASYVDPKVRDAVLNSKAGKEDPILGYVSKMVSIPESELPSKTRRTPGGTMSADEAREIARRKREEFAKLRSEANDGDVSGLTNALAGSHLDEAKVEEKVDPEHLIGFARLYSGTLSVGDSIYVLPPKFSPMNPRASPEPTKVTVKGLYLLMGRALENLESVSAGVVFGIAGLEGHIMKTGTLCSQIDGAVNLAGVSLSHPPIVRVALEPVNPADLNKMINGLKMLERSDPCAQYEVLPSGEHVILTAGELHLERCLKDLRERFAKCEIQAGESIVPYRETIISAAEMNPPKNPDLPRGTVIATSGSKQLKFQIRVRPLPRSISEFLLKQAETIKRIYGRRRHLSTDATKESDDDTPETDSPHEDREEGATSSRTTLSAEDFKKELETCFSAVKEDKEVWGNALAKILEFGPKKIGANILFDTTPTGRYERLFSDGSNNKSVRDSALFSDKISYAFQLATSQGPLCREPVQGVAVFIEDVTLEEIGDEEHTRLTGEVIRLVRDAVWQGFLDWSPRIMLAMYSCEIQATTEVLGRVYAVVTRRRGRILSETMKEGTSFFTILSLLPVAESFGFSDEIRKRTSGAASPQLIFTGFEMLDQDPFWVPATEEELEDLGELADKENVAKRYMDSVRSRKGLVVAGKKLVKDAEKQKTLKR
;
A
#
# COMPACT_ATOMS: atom_id res chain seq x y z
N MET A 1 28.31 14.99 -18.00
CA MET A 1 27.88 14.87 -19.41
C MET A 1 27.25 16.21 -19.82
N PRO A 2 27.11 16.53 -21.13
CA PRO A 2 26.39 17.73 -21.54
C PRO A 2 24.93 17.69 -21.09
N VAL A 3 24.31 18.87 -21.02
CA VAL A 3 22.87 19.03 -20.76
C VAL A 3 22.10 18.36 -21.90
N VAL A 4 21.08 17.58 -21.56
CA VAL A 4 20.27 16.82 -22.51
C VAL A 4 19.22 17.75 -23.12
N ASN A 5 19.08 17.74 -24.44
CA ASN A 5 18.04 18.51 -25.13
C ASN A 5 16.69 17.79 -25.02
N LEU A 6 15.61 18.56 -24.86
CA LEU A 6 14.26 18.02 -24.76
C LEU A 6 13.84 17.24 -26.01
N GLU A 7 14.22 17.73 -27.19
CA GLU A 7 13.91 17.10 -28.48
C GLU A 7 14.44 15.66 -28.57
N ASP A 8 15.60 15.39 -27.96
CA ASP A 8 16.17 14.04 -27.93
C ASP A 8 15.31 13.10 -27.07
N LEU A 9 14.76 13.59 -25.95
CA LEU A 9 13.86 12.81 -25.08
C LEU A 9 12.55 12.47 -25.81
N VAL A 10 11.93 13.46 -26.46
CA VAL A 10 10.69 13.27 -27.23
C VAL A 10 10.90 12.30 -28.38
N ARG A 11 12.02 12.39 -29.09
CA ARG A 11 12.38 11.44 -30.17
C ARG A 11 12.53 10.01 -29.65
N LEU A 12 13.12 9.82 -28.46
CA LEU A 12 13.29 8.49 -27.87
C LEU A 12 11.97 7.91 -27.35
N GLN A 13 11.01 8.74 -26.92
CA GLN A 13 9.68 8.27 -26.51
C GLN A 13 8.93 7.52 -27.62
N GLN A 14 9.19 7.84 -28.88
CA GLN A 14 8.57 7.17 -30.03
C GLN A 14 9.06 5.73 -30.24
N LYS A 15 10.16 5.32 -29.59
CA LYS A 15 10.78 4.00 -29.73
C LYS A 15 10.71 3.20 -28.44
N ALA A 16 9.64 2.46 -28.25
CA ALA A 16 9.39 1.67 -27.04
C ALA A 16 10.54 0.70 -26.68
N GLU A 17 11.26 0.13 -27.66
CA GLU A 17 12.39 -0.79 -27.41
C GLU A 17 13.53 -0.18 -26.58
N ASP A 18 13.77 1.13 -26.73
CA ASP A 18 14.85 1.86 -26.09
C ASP A 18 14.41 2.57 -24.79
N ILE A 19 13.19 2.29 -24.33
CA ILE A 19 12.63 2.82 -23.08
C ILE A 19 12.83 1.82 -21.94
N ARG A 20 13.10 2.30 -20.73
CA ARG A 20 13.02 1.52 -19.49
C ARG A 20 12.23 2.29 -18.44
N ASN A 21 11.12 1.72 -17.97
CA ASN A 21 10.33 2.28 -16.87
C ASN A 21 10.72 1.60 -15.56
N ILE A 22 11.35 2.34 -14.65
CA ILE A 22 11.87 1.80 -13.39
C ILE A 22 11.35 2.58 -12.18
N CYS A 23 11.08 1.87 -11.08
CA CYS A 23 10.87 2.49 -9.78
C CYS A 23 12.00 2.12 -8.82
N ILE A 24 12.36 3.03 -7.91
CA ILE A 24 13.23 2.70 -6.78
C ILE A 24 12.35 2.39 -5.57
N LEU A 25 12.54 1.21 -4.99
CA LEU A 25 11.82 0.73 -3.82
C LEU A 25 12.82 0.42 -2.69
N ALA A 26 12.57 0.98 -1.52
CA ALA A 26 13.49 0.86 -0.39
C ALA A 26 12.76 1.03 0.94
N HIS A 27 13.33 0.47 2.01
CA HIS A 27 12.99 0.87 3.38
C HIS A 27 13.49 2.32 3.63
N VAL A 28 12.91 2.98 4.64
CA VAL A 28 13.32 4.33 5.06
C VAL A 28 14.83 4.38 5.33
N ASP A 29 15.50 5.46 4.93
CA ASP A 29 16.93 5.65 5.18
C ASP A 29 17.89 4.63 4.54
N HIS A 30 17.44 3.69 3.70
CA HIS A 30 18.33 2.82 2.91
C HIS A 30 19.10 3.55 1.78
N GLY A 31 18.99 4.89 1.70
CA GLY A 31 19.74 5.73 0.76
C GLY A 31 19.12 5.88 -0.63
N LYS A 32 17.80 5.67 -0.75
CA LYS A 32 17.01 5.89 -1.97
C LYS A 32 17.25 7.27 -2.58
N THR A 33 16.99 8.34 -1.82
CA THR A 33 17.12 9.72 -2.32
C THR A 33 18.55 10.04 -2.75
N SER A 34 19.55 9.53 -2.02
CA SER A 34 20.97 9.69 -2.39
C SER A 34 21.33 8.97 -3.69
N LEU A 35 20.78 7.78 -3.91
CA LEU A 35 20.93 7.04 -5.16
C LEU A 35 20.28 7.82 -6.31
N THR A 36 19.04 8.28 -6.11
CA THR A 36 18.28 9.02 -7.12
C THR A 36 18.99 10.32 -7.53
N ASP A 37 19.45 11.12 -6.57
CA ASP A 37 20.22 12.34 -6.86
C ASP A 37 21.48 12.02 -7.69
N SER A 38 22.18 10.93 -7.38
CA SER A 38 23.38 10.51 -8.11
C SER A 38 23.08 10.14 -9.57
N LEU A 39 21.90 9.56 -9.85
CA LEU A 39 21.42 9.31 -11.20
C LEU A 39 21.12 10.63 -11.94
N ILE A 40 20.39 11.54 -11.29
CA ILE A 40 20.00 12.85 -11.84
C ILE A 40 21.22 13.71 -12.19
N ALA A 41 22.29 13.64 -11.38
CA ALA A 41 23.54 14.36 -11.62
C ALA A 41 24.21 13.99 -12.95
N THR A 42 23.94 12.80 -13.48
CA THR A 42 24.53 12.29 -14.73
C THR A 42 24.07 13.11 -15.92
N ASN A 43 22.81 13.56 -15.89
CA ASN A 43 22.16 14.28 -16.98
C ASN A 43 22.40 15.79 -16.92
N GLY A 44 23.24 16.25 -15.99
CA GLY A 44 23.55 17.67 -15.83
C GLY A 44 22.44 18.50 -15.20
N ILE A 45 21.37 17.86 -14.71
CA ILE A 45 20.25 18.53 -14.02
C ILE A 45 20.72 19.10 -12.68
N ILE A 46 21.51 18.32 -11.94
CA ILE A 46 22.20 18.77 -10.72
C ILE A 46 23.71 18.62 -10.86
N SER A 47 24.47 19.43 -10.14
CA SER A 47 25.92 19.27 -10.11
C SER A 47 26.31 18.00 -9.32
N PRO A 48 27.32 17.22 -9.73
CA PRO A 48 27.75 16.02 -9.02
C PRO A 48 28.17 16.27 -7.55
N LYS A 49 28.62 17.49 -7.21
CA LYS A 49 29.00 17.86 -5.83
C LYS A 49 27.80 18.01 -4.89
N LEU A 50 26.63 18.27 -5.47
CA LEU A 50 25.38 18.49 -4.76
C LEU A 50 24.50 17.23 -4.73
N ALA A 51 24.88 16.20 -5.49
CA ALA A 51 24.21 14.91 -5.48
C ALA A 51 24.26 14.29 -4.08
N GLY A 52 23.11 13.77 -3.62
CA GLY A 52 22.94 13.14 -2.31
C GLY A 52 22.75 14.14 -1.16
N LYS A 53 22.78 15.45 -1.43
CA LYS A 53 22.58 16.50 -0.42
C LYS A 53 21.31 17.33 -0.67
N ILE A 54 20.99 17.60 -1.93
CA ILE A 54 19.86 18.47 -2.28
C ILE A 54 18.53 17.74 -2.15
N ARG A 55 18.48 16.44 -2.44
CA ARG A 55 17.24 15.66 -2.53
C ARG A 55 16.29 16.29 -3.55
N TYR A 56 16.71 16.27 -4.81
CA TYR A 56 16.08 17.07 -5.87
C TYR A 56 14.59 16.76 -6.05
N LEU A 57 14.22 15.48 -5.99
CA LEU A 57 12.84 15.02 -6.15
C LEU A 57 11.95 15.26 -4.93
N ASP A 58 12.54 15.45 -3.74
CA ASP A 58 11.80 15.85 -2.54
C ASP A 58 11.48 17.36 -2.67
N SER A 59 10.41 17.68 -3.39
CA SER A 59 10.04 19.05 -3.74
C SER A 59 9.44 19.81 -2.56
N ARG A 60 8.81 19.08 -1.62
CA ARG A 60 8.05 19.66 -0.53
C ARG A 60 8.98 20.07 0.64
N PRO A 61 8.73 21.21 1.31
CA PRO A 61 9.57 21.65 2.43
C PRO A 61 9.59 20.69 3.63
N ASP A 62 8.48 19.98 3.87
CA ASP A 62 8.37 18.98 4.94
C ASP A 62 9.14 17.70 4.63
N GLU A 63 9.17 17.23 3.38
CA GLU A 63 10.02 16.12 2.95
C GLU A 63 11.49 16.41 3.21
N GLN A 64 11.95 17.62 2.85
CA GLN A 64 13.33 18.06 3.08
C GLN A 64 13.67 18.17 4.58
N LEU A 65 12.74 18.67 5.40
CA LEU A 65 12.94 18.86 6.83
C LEU A 65 12.94 17.52 7.59
N ARG A 66 12.01 16.62 7.27
CA ARG A 66 11.91 15.28 7.89
C ARG A 66 12.95 14.31 7.33
N GLY A 67 13.43 14.59 6.14
CA GLY A 67 14.40 13.77 5.43
C GLY A 67 13.82 12.46 4.87
N ILE A 68 12.52 12.43 4.58
CA ILE A 68 11.82 11.26 4.01
C ILE A 68 11.00 11.69 2.80
N THR A 69 10.95 10.85 1.78
CA THR A 69 10.05 11.04 0.63
C THR A 69 8.64 10.64 1.02
N MET A 70 7.66 11.49 0.74
CA MET A 70 6.24 11.29 1.04
C MET A 70 5.39 11.18 -0.24
N GLU A 71 5.81 11.79 -1.34
CA GLU A 71 5.08 11.78 -2.61
C GLU A 71 5.91 11.16 -3.75
N SER A 72 5.28 10.31 -4.57
CA SER A 72 6.00 9.72 -5.71
C SER A 72 6.22 10.75 -6.82
N SER A 73 7.46 10.90 -7.26
CA SER A 73 7.87 11.83 -8.32
C SER A 73 8.56 11.09 -9.47
N ALA A 74 8.29 11.51 -10.71
CA ALA A 74 8.87 10.89 -11.90
C ALA A 74 9.82 11.83 -12.64
N ILE A 75 10.93 11.28 -13.14
CA ILE A 75 11.91 12.00 -13.96
C ILE A 75 12.37 11.14 -15.13
N SER A 76 12.54 11.77 -16.29
CA SER A 76 13.03 11.09 -17.49
C SER A 76 14.54 11.32 -17.67
N LEU A 77 15.29 10.24 -17.80
CA LEU A 77 16.75 10.25 -17.92
C LEU A 77 17.20 9.77 -19.29
N TYR A 78 18.03 10.56 -19.98
CA TYR A 78 18.75 10.13 -21.17
C TYR A 78 20.05 9.42 -20.81
N PHE A 79 20.31 8.28 -21.44
CA PHE A 79 21.58 7.57 -21.32
C PHE A 79 22.05 7.05 -22.67
N SER A 80 23.33 7.23 -23.00
CA SER A 80 23.92 6.71 -24.23
C SER A 80 25.02 5.71 -23.93
N MET A 81 24.99 4.56 -24.61
CA MET A 81 25.97 3.50 -24.48
C MET A 81 26.57 3.16 -25.85
N LEU A 82 27.88 2.91 -25.86
CA LEU A 82 28.56 2.37 -27.03
C LEU A 82 28.48 0.85 -26.99
N ARG A 83 27.73 0.24 -27.92
CA ARG A 83 27.69 -1.21 -28.13
C ARG A 83 28.64 -1.60 -29.24
N ARG A 84 29.26 -2.78 -29.14
CA ARG A 84 29.96 -3.40 -30.25
C ARG A 84 29.10 -4.56 -30.74
N SER A 85 28.63 -4.49 -31.97
CA SER A 85 27.82 -5.54 -32.59
C SER A 85 28.63 -6.81 -32.88
N ALA A 86 29.96 -6.71 -32.92
CA ALA A 86 30.92 -7.83 -33.00
C ALA A 86 32.23 -7.50 -32.24
N PRO A 87 33.04 -8.48 -31.80
CA PRO A 87 34.29 -8.25 -31.07
C PRO A 87 35.28 -7.29 -31.76
N GLU A 88 35.29 -7.27 -33.10
CA GLU A 88 36.11 -6.40 -33.96
C GLU A 88 35.30 -5.28 -34.66
N GLY A 89 34.01 -5.13 -34.36
CA GLY A 89 33.14 -4.12 -34.98
C GLY A 89 33.35 -2.71 -34.42
N THR A 90 33.02 -1.69 -35.23
CA THR A 90 32.96 -0.29 -34.77
C THR A 90 31.92 -0.16 -33.66
N PRO A 91 32.20 0.62 -32.60
CA PRO A 91 31.24 0.84 -31.54
C PRO A 91 30.05 1.69 -32.03
N ASP A 92 28.86 1.11 -32.06
CA ASP A 92 27.60 1.77 -32.39
C ASP A 92 27.06 2.49 -31.15
N LYS A 93 26.70 3.77 -31.31
CA LYS A 93 26.08 4.56 -30.24
C LYS A 93 24.59 4.22 -30.18
N ARG A 94 24.14 3.60 -29.09
CA ARG A 94 22.73 3.36 -28.80
C ARG A 94 22.28 4.25 -27.64
N GLU A 95 21.13 4.87 -27.80
CA GLU A 95 20.57 5.87 -26.88
C GLU A 95 19.32 5.30 -26.24
N TYR A 96 19.11 5.58 -24.97
CA TYR A 96 18.03 5.02 -24.16
C TYR A 96 17.35 6.11 -23.34
N LEU A 97 16.05 5.95 -23.14
CA LEU A 97 15.23 6.76 -22.27
C LEU A 97 14.84 5.95 -21.03
N ILE A 98 15.21 6.43 -19.86
CA ILE A 98 14.93 5.75 -18.59
C ILE A 98 13.96 6.62 -17.79
N ASN A 99 12.72 6.18 -17.67
CA ASN A 99 11.72 6.83 -16.84
C ASN A 99 11.90 6.30 -15.41
N LEU A 100 12.37 7.16 -14.52
CA LEU A 100 12.64 6.85 -13.13
C LEU A 100 11.53 7.41 -12.25
N ILE A 101 10.84 6.54 -11.51
CA ILE A 101 9.88 6.93 -10.48
C ILE A 101 10.51 6.71 -9.10
N ASP A 102 10.63 7.79 -8.34
CA ASP A 102 11.07 7.73 -6.95
C ASP A 102 9.84 7.56 -6.04
N SER A 103 9.73 6.40 -5.39
CA SER A 103 8.58 6.05 -4.54
C SER A 103 8.88 6.31 -3.07
N PRO A 104 7.91 6.61 -2.21
CA PRO A 104 8.17 6.85 -0.79
C PRO A 104 8.62 5.58 -0.07
N GLY A 105 9.52 5.76 0.89
CA GLY A 105 10.10 4.65 1.66
C GLY A 105 9.37 4.33 2.95
N HIS A 106 8.30 5.05 3.33
CA HIS A 106 7.59 4.88 4.61
C HIS A 106 6.27 4.13 4.41
N ILE A 107 5.87 3.28 5.38
CA ILE A 107 4.71 2.39 5.25
C ILE A 107 3.36 3.11 5.14
N ASP A 108 3.20 4.25 5.84
CA ASP A 108 2.03 5.13 5.73
C ASP A 108 1.76 5.63 4.30
N PHE A 109 2.78 5.59 3.42
CA PHE A 109 2.67 5.94 2.01
C PHE A 109 2.78 4.71 1.10
N SER A 110 2.46 3.50 1.60
CA SER A 110 2.46 2.27 0.79
C SER A 110 1.50 2.32 -0.41
N SER A 111 0.42 3.10 -0.32
CA SER A 111 -0.48 3.35 -1.45
C SER A 111 0.23 4.07 -2.61
N GLU A 112 1.05 5.07 -2.30
CA GLU A 112 1.89 5.77 -3.28
C GLU A 112 2.87 4.80 -3.95
N VAL A 113 3.51 3.93 -3.17
CA VAL A 113 4.41 2.89 -3.69
C VAL A 113 3.70 1.97 -4.68
N SER A 114 2.49 1.49 -4.34
CA SER A 114 1.69 0.63 -5.22
C SER A 114 1.28 1.34 -6.53
N THR A 115 0.85 2.60 -6.44
CA THR A 115 0.49 3.38 -7.64
C THR A 115 1.69 3.65 -8.56
N ALA A 116 2.88 3.85 -7.98
CA ALA A 116 4.12 4.04 -8.72
C ALA A 116 4.60 2.73 -9.39
N SER A 117 4.62 1.62 -8.64
CA SER A 117 5.05 0.31 -9.15
C SER A 117 4.16 -0.19 -10.29
N ARG A 118 2.87 0.19 -10.31
CA ARG A 118 1.95 -0.21 -11.39
C ARG A 118 2.37 0.32 -12.76
N LEU A 119 2.97 1.51 -12.81
CA LEU A 119 3.40 2.14 -14.06
C LEU A 119 4.77 1.62 -14.55
N CYS A 120 5.57 0.98 -13.69
CA CYS A 120 6.92 0.52 -14.01
C CYS A 120 6.96 -0.90 -14.60
N ASP A 121 8.09 -1.24 -15.23
CA ASP A 121 8.39 -2.58 -15.76
C ASP A 121 9.45 -3.32 -14.92
N GLY A 122 10.29 -2.56 -14.22
CA GLY A 122 11.28 -3.10 -13.29
C GLY A 122 11.43 -2.26 -12.04
N ALA A 123 12.07 -2.84 -11.03
CA ALA A 123 12.29 -2.20 -9.75
C ALA A 123 13.76 -2.30 -9.31
N LEU A 124 14.31 -1.21 -8.77
CA LEU A 124 15.56 -1.23 -8.03
C LEU A 124 15.22 -1.40 -6.54
N VAL A 125 15.53 -2.57 -5.98
CA VAL A 125 15.27 -2.89 -4.57
C VAL A 125 16.52 -2.62 -3.75
N LEU A 126 16.46 -1.61 -2.87
CA LEU A 126 17.62 -1.19 -2.07
C LEU A 126 17.64 -1.85 -0.70
N VAL A 127 18.77 -2.47 -0.37
CA VAL A 127 19.03 -3.09 0.94
C VAL A 127 20.28 -2.48 1.54
N ASP A 128 20.20 -2.00 2.78
CA ASP A 128 21.36 -1.50 3.51
C ASP A 128 22.28 -2.66 3.91
N ALA A 129 23.57 -2.53 3.59
CA ALA A 129 24.59 -3.52 3.94
C ALA A 129 24.77 -3.69 5.46
N VAL A 130 24.40 -2.72 6.29
CA VAL A 130 24.50 -2.81 7.76
C VAL A 130 23.22 -3.37 8.37
N GLU A 131 22.05 -2.86 7.98
CA GLU A 131 20.77 -3.25 8.57
C GLU A 131 20.25 -4.59 8.03
N GLY A 132 20.64 -4.93 6.80
CA GLY A 132 20.25 -6.16 6.12
C GLY A 132 18.77 -6.19 5.72
N VAL A 133 18.17 -7.38 5.75
CA VAL A 133 16.75 -7.55 5.41
C VAL A 133 15.87 -7.22 6.62
N CYS A 134 14.93 -6.30 6.43
CA CYS A 134 13.95 -5.85 7.43
C CYS A 134 12.53 -6.22 6.96
N SER A 135 11.50 -6.18 7.81
CA SER A 135 10.12 -6.47 7.37
C SER A 135 9.60 -5.54 6.28
N GLN A 136 10.02 -4.27 6.28
CA GLN A 136 9.68 -3.39 5.17
C GLN A 136 10.38 -3.81 3.88
N THR A 137 11.61 -4.34 3.95
CA THR A 137 12.28 -4.93 2.78
C THR A 137 11.46 -6.11 2.25
N VAL A 138 10.93 -6.96 3.14
CA VAL A 138 10.01 -8.04 2.77
C VAL A 138 8.73 -7.49 2.13
N THR A 139 8.19 -6.40 2.64
CA THR A 139 7.00 -5.73 2.10
C THR A 139 7.28 -5.14 0.71
N VAL A 140 8.44 -4.49 0.52
CA VAL A 140 8.92 -3.99 -0.77
C VAL A 140 9.10 -5.11 -1.78
N LEU A 141 9.74 -6.22 -1.37
CA LEU A 141 9.91 -7.40 -2.22
C LEU A 141 8.55 -8.03 -2.58
N ARG A 142 7.61 -8.05 -1.62
CA ARG A 142 6.24 -8.49 -1.87
C ARG A 142 5.53 -7.58 -2.88
N HIS A 143 5.71 -6.26 -2.80
CA HIS A 143 5.17 -5.35 -3.81
C HIS A 143 5.75 -5.63 -5.20
N THR A 144 7.06 -5.87 -5.33
CA THR A 144 7.67 -6.26 -6.61
C THR A 144 7.11 -7.57 -7.14
N TRP A 145 6.84 -8.53 -6.24
CA TRP A 145 6.28 -9.83 -6.58
C TRP A 145 4.84 -9.72 -7.10
N VAL A 146 3.96 -9.11 -6.30
CA VAL A 146 2.52 -8.95 -6.61
C VAL A 146 2.33 -8.15 -7.90
N GLU A 147 3.15 -7.11 -8.11
CA GLU A 147 3.12 -6.32 -9.33
C GLU A 147 3.89 -6.94 -10.49
N ARG A 148 4.52 -8.10 -10.30
CA ARG A 148 5.31 -8.83 -11.31
C ARG A 148 6.37 -7.96 -12.00
N LEU A 149 7.03 -7.12 -11.21
CA LEU A 149 8.14 -6.30 -11.67
C LEU A 149 9.41 -7.13 -11.67
N LYS A 150 10.25 -6.95 -12.69
CA LYS A 150 11.59 -7.56 -12.69
C LYS A 150 12.51 -6.78 -11.73
N PRO A 151 12.98 -7.38 -10.62
CA PRO A 151 13.75 -6.64 -9.62
C PRO A 151 15.26 -6.73 -9.87
N ILE A 152 15.99 -5.65 -9.58
CA ILE A 152 17.44 -5.64 -9.40
C ILE A 152 17.74 -5.32 -7.94
N LEU A 153 18.53 -6.16 -7.29
CA LEU A 153 18.97 -5.94 -5.92
C LEU A 153 20.14 -4.95 -5.89
N VAL A 154 20.01 -3.90 -5.08
CA VAL A 154 21.05 -2.90 -4.86
C VAL A 154 21.45 -2.93 -3.39
N ILE A 155 22.62 -3.48 -3.09
CA ILE A 155 23.18 -3.50 -1.74
C ILE A 155 23.94 -2.19 -1.53
N ASN A 156 23.35 -1.28 -0.75
CA ASN A 156 23.85 0.07 -0.50
C ASN A 156 24.58 0.18 0.85
N LYS A 157 25.26 1.30 1.07
CA LYS A 157 25.99 1.65 2.29
C LYS A 157 27.15 0.71 2.64
N ILE A 158 27.80 0.14 1.62
CA ILE A 158 28.98 -0.71 1.82
C ILE A 158 30.14 0.08 2.47
N ASP A 159 30.18 1.40 2.31
CA ASP A 159 31.11 2.29 3.01
C ASP A 159 31.09 2.09 4.53
N ARG A 160 29.91 1.89 5.12
CA ARG A 160 29.76 1.69 6.57
C ARG A 160 30.39 0.38 7.06
N LEU A 161 30.49 -0.64 6.22
CA LEU A 161 31.23 -1.87 6.55
C LEU A 161 32.73 -1.57 6.77
N VAL A 162 33.26 -0.59 6.04
CA VAL A 162 34.66 -0.15 6.12
C VAL A 162 34.88 0.83 7.27
N THR A 163 34.05 1.87 7.36
CA THR A 163 34.31 3.01 8.25
C THR A 163 33.72 2.85 9.65
N GLU A 164 32.55 2.21 9.77
CA GLU A 164 31.83 2.06 11.04
C GLU A 164 32.09 0.70 11.67
N LEU A 165 31.75 -0.39 10.96
CA LEU A 165 31.92 -1.76 11.47
C LEU A 165 33.38 -2.23 11.41
N LYS A 166 34.21 -1.57 10.58
CA LYS A 166 35.65 -1.86 10.41
C LYS A 166 35.93 -3.34 10.12
N LEU A 167 35.08 -3.96 9.30
CA LEU A 167 35.23 -5.35 8.89
C LEU A 167 36.43 -5.52 7.97
N THR A 168 37.07 -6.69 8.04
CA THR A 168 38.04 -7.11 7.03
C THR A 168 37.31 -7.43 5.71
N PRO A 169 37.98 -7.36 4.54
CA PRO A 169 37.37 -7.72 3.25
C PRO A 169 36.74 -9.12 3.22
N LEU A 170 37.32 -10.09 3.96
CA LEU A 170 36.81 -11.46 4.05
C LEU A 170 35.53 -11.55 4.90
N GLU A 171 35.48 -10.84 6.02
CA GLU A 171 34.27 -10.75 6.86
C GLU A 171 33.16 -10.00 6.11
N ALA A 172 33.50 -8.92 5.41
CA ALA A 172 32.55 -8.18 4.59
C ALA A 172 31.96 -9.05 3.46
N TYR A 173 32.77 -9.89 2.80
CA TYR A 173 32.26 -10.85 1.81
C TYR A 173 31.28 -11.84 2.43
N SER A 174 31.65 -12.45 3.56
CA SER A 174 30.77 -13.37 4.29
C SER A 174 29.45 -12.71 4.67
N HIS A 175 29.50 -11.44 5.09
CA HIS A 175 28.33 -10.64 5.43
C HIS A 175 27.44 -10.33 4.23
N LEU A 176 28.02 -9.90 3.11
CA LEU A 176 27.28 -9.62 1.87
C LEU A 176 26.62 -10.89 1.29
N SER A 177 27.30 -12.04 1.36
CA SER A 177 26.72 -13.33 0.95
C SER A 177 25.52 -13.70 1.80
N LYS A 178 25.58 -13.50 3.12
CA LYS A 178 24.44 -13.73 4.02
C LYS A 178 23.25 -12.84 3.71
N ILE A 179 23.47 -11.55 3.41
CA ILE A 179 22.38 -10.65 3.01
C ILE A 179 21.71 -11.16 1.73
N LEU A 180 22.50 -11.60 0.75
CA LEU A 180 21.98 -12.17 -0.50
C LEU A 180 21.16 -13.43 -0.25
N GLU A 181 21.64 -14.35 0.60
CA GLU A 181 20.91 -15.55 1.01
C GLU A 181 19.59 -15.22 1.69
N GLN A 182 19.57 -14.23 2.59
CA GLN A 182 18.35 -13.78 3.27
C GLN A 182 17.33 -13.21 2.29
N VAL A 183 17.75 -12.38 1.34
CA VAL A 183 16.85 -11.83 0.30
C VAL A 183 16.29 -12.97 -0.55
N ASN A 184 17.13 -13.92 -0.98
CA ASN A 184 16.71 -15.07 -1.76
C ASN A 184 15.77 -16.00 -0.99
N ALA A 185 15.96 -16.16 0.33
CA ALA A 185 15.04 -16.92 1.17
C ALA A 185 13.64 -16.28 1.23
N VAL A 186 13.57 -14.94 1.28
CA VAL A 186 12.30 -14.21 1.23
C VAL A 186 11.60 -14.42 -0.11
N ILE A 187 12.31 -14.26 -1.23
CA ILE A 187 11.77 -14.50 -2.57
C ILE A 187 11.32 -15.96 -2.75
N GLY A 188 12.14 -16.91 -2.30
CA GLY A 188 11.79 -18.33 -2.31
C GLY A 188 10.53 -18.64 -1.49
N SER A 189 10.29 -17.92 -0.39
CA SER A 189 9.05 -18.06 0.39
C SER A 189 7.80 -17.61 -0.37
N PHE A 190 7.92 -16.57 -1.21
CA PHE A 190 6.80 -16.11 -2.05
C PHE A 190 6.53 -17.09 -3.17
N TYR A 191 7.59 -17.57 -3.84
CA TYR A 191 7.48 -18.58 -4.88
C TYR A 191 6.87 -19.89 -4.39
N GLN A 192 7.31 -20.39 -3.23
CA GLN A 192 6.72 -21.58 -2.62
C GLN A 192 5.25 -21.38 -2.28
N GLY A 193 4.88 -20.19 -1.79
CA GLY A 193 3.48 -19.83 -1.53
C GLY A 193 2.61 -19.92 -2.78
N GLU A 194 3.02 -19.27 -3.86
CA GLU A 194 2.29 -19.27 -5.14
C GLU A 194 2.28 -20.66 -5.79
N ARG A 195 3.39 -21.40 -5.75
CA ARG A 195 3.46 -22.79 -6.22
C ARG A 195 2.47 -23.69 -5.48
N MET A 196 2.36 -23.54 -4.15
CA MET A 196 1.39 -24.31 -3.36
C MET A 196 -0.05 -23.97 -3.77
N GLU A 197 -0.33 -22.71 -4.10
CA GLU A 197 -1.63 -22.28 -4.61
C GLU A 197 -1.92 -22.81 -6.02
N GLU A 198 -0.97 -22.75 -6.94
CA GLU A 198 -1.09 -23.29 -8.29
C GLU A 198 -1.30 -24.82 -8.28
N ASP A 199 -0.56 -25.56 -7.43
CA ASP A 199 -0.75 -27.01 -7.25
C ASP A 199 -2.15 -27.33 -6.74
N LEU A 200 -2.63 -26.60 -5.73
CA LEU A 200 -4.00 -26.77 -5.21
C LEU A 200 -5.05 -26.53 -6.30
N GLN A 201 -4.96 -25.42 -7.04
CA GLN A 201 -5.89 -25.11 -8.14
C GLN A 201 -5.82 -26.13 -9.28
N TRP A 202 -4.63 -26.63 -9.60
CA TRP A 202 -4.44 -27.65 -10.61
C TRP A 202 -5.11 -28.96 -10.20
N ARG A 203 -4.92 -29.39 -8.94
CA ARG A 203 -5.55 -30.59 -8.38
C ARG A 203 -7.07 -30.46 -8.38
N GLU A 204 -7.60 -29.30 -8.03
CA GLU A 204 -9.04 -29.00 -8.12
C GLU A 204 -9.56 -29.14 -9.56
N LYS A 205 -8.90 -28.52 -10.54
CA LYS A 205 -9.29 -28.60 -11.97
C LYS A 205 -9.20 -30.02 -12.53
N VAL A 206 -8.19 -30.80 -12.14
CA VAL A 206 -8.06 -32.20 -12.54
C VAL A 206 -9.19 -33.02 -11.93
N GLU A 207 -9.48 -32.86 -10.64
CA GLU A 207 -10.60 -33.52 -10.00
C GLU A 207 -11.95 -33.16 -10.63
N GLU A 208 -12.18 -31.88 -10.97
CA GLU A 208 -13.37 -31.44 -11.69
C GLU A 208 -13.49 -32.10 -13.06
N ARG A 209 -12.39 -32.17 -13.83
CA ARG A 209 -12.37 -32.85 -15.13
C ARG A 209 -12.66 -34.34 -15.00
N VAL A 210 -12.09 -35.00 -13.99
CA VAL A 210 -12.35 -36.42 -13.70
C VAL A 210 -13.81 -36.63 -13.28
N LYS A 211 -14.36 -35.79 -12.40
CA LYS A 211 -15.77 -35.83 -11.99
C LYS A 211 -16.70 -35.59 -13.19
N ALA A 212 -16.41 -34.61 -14.03
CA ALA A 212 -17.18 -34.31 -15.24
C ALA A 212 -17.12 -35.45 -16.27
N ALA A 213 -15.97 -36.10 -16.42
CA ALA A 213 -15.81 -37.29 -17.26
C ALA A 213 -16.62 -38.48 -16.71
N ALA A 214 -16.57 -38.72 -15.40
CA ALA A 214 -17.35 -39.78 -14.75
C ALA A 214 -18.87 -39.55 -14.84
N ILE A 215 -19.32 -38.29 -14.78
CA ILE A 215 -20.73 -37.92 -15.01
C ILE A 215 -21.11 -38.17 -16.48
N LYS A 216 -20.26 -37.78 -17.45
CA LYS A 216 -20.48 -38.07 -18.88
C LYS A 216 -20.49 -39.57 -19.20
N GLU A 217 -19.68 -40.39 -18.50
CA GLU A 217 -19.75 -41.85 -18.62
C GLU A 217 -21.04 -42.42 -18.03
N LYS A 218 -21.50 -41.90 -16.89
CA LYS A 218 -22.81 -42.27 -16.33
C LYS A 218 -23.97 -41.92 -17.27
N ASP A 219 -23.92 -40.78 -17.96
CA ASP A 219 -24.94 -40.41 -18.95
C ASP A 219 -24.84 -41.24 -20.24
N ARG A 220 -23.62 -41.60 -20.69
CA ARG A 220 -23.42 -42.55 -21.80
C ARG A 220 -23.91 -43.96 -21.45
N SER A 221 -23.84 -44.39 -20.19
CA SER A 221 -24.30 -45.71 -19.76
C SER A 221 -25.83 -45.92 -19.86
N LYS A 222 -26.61 -44.87 -20.16
CA LYS A 222 -28.05 -44.97 -20.48
C LYS A 222 -28.36 -45.02 -21.98
N ALA A 223 -27.39 -44.80 -22.86
CA ALA A 223 -27.57 -44.85 -24.31
C ALA A 223 -26.41 -45.63 -24.95
N SER A 224 -26.71 -46.87 -25.34
CA SER A 224 -25.87 -47.82 -26.09
C SER A 224 -24.72 -48.51 -25.32
N ALA A 225 -24.93 -49.80 -25.10
CA ALA A 225 -23.88 -50.79 -24.83
C ALA A 225 -23.34 -51.27 -26.17
N GLU A 226 -22.16 -50.79 -26.59
CA GLU A 226 -21.16 -51.49 -27.40
C GLU A 226 -19.98 -50.54 -27.74
N ALA A 227 -18.81 -51.14 -27.92
CA ALA A 227 -17.48 -50.55 -28.17
C ALA A 227 -16.74 -49.99 -26.94
N GLY A 228 -15.80 -50.80 -26.43
CA GLY A 228 -14.81 -50.37 -25.46
C GLY A 228 -13.78 -49.41 -26.06
N SER A 229 -13.52 -48.32 -25.36
CA SER A 229 -12.28 -47.56 -25.43
C SER A 229 -11.87 -47.24 -24.00
N GLN A 230 -10.75 -47.81 -23.54
CA GLN A 230 -10.04 -47.30 -22.37
C GLN A 230 -9.71 -45.83 -22.65
N VAL A 231 -10.23 -44.94 -21.80
CA VAL A 231 -9.76 -43.55 -21.79
C VAL A 231 -8.46 -43.59 -20.99
N ASP A 232 -7.33 -43.58 -21.69
CA ASP A 232 -6.04 -43.26 -21.10
C ASP A 232 -6.16 -41.83 -20.54
N ALA A 233 -6.32 -41.75 -19.22
CA ALA A 233 -5.96 -40.55 -18.48
C ALA A 233 -4.43 -40.48 -18.49
N GLU A 234 -3.86 -40.12 -19.65
CA GLU A 234 -2.46 -39.77 -19.74
C GLU A 234 -2.19 -38.69 -18.70
N THR A 235 -1.27 -39.03 -17.80
CA THR A 235 -0.53 -38.17 -16.89
C THR A 235 -0.13 -36.87 -17.58
N ALA A 236 -0.99 -35.86 -17.47
CA ALA A 236 -0.54 -34.48 -17.60
C ALA A 236 0.28 -34.20 -16.33
N GLU A 237 1.59 -34.44 -16.39
CA GLU A 237 2.49 -33.99 -15.33
C GLU A 237 2.38 -32.47 -15.22
N PHE A 238 2.32 -31.95 -13.98
CA PHE A 238 2.40 -30.51 -13.74
C PHE A 238 3.77 -30.03 -14.26
N GLU A 239 3.79 -29.24 -15.33
CA GLU A 239 5.03 -28.65 -15.85
C GLU A 239 5.58 -27.68 -14.81
N GLU A 240 6.65 -28.08 -14.12
CA GLU A 240 7.32 -27.22 -13.16
C GLU A 240 7.91 -26.00 -13.88
N ARG A 241 7.46 -24.80 -13.47
CA ARG A 241 8.08 -23.55 -13.89
C ARG A 241 9.52 -23.50 -13.36
N ASP A 242 10.46 -23.21 -14.26
CA ASP A 242 11.86 -22.96 -13.92
C ASP A 242 11.94 -21.68 -13.05
N ASP A 243 12.54 -21.80 -11.86
CA ASP A 243 12.66 -20.73 -10.88
C ASP A 243 14.04 -20.04 -10.90
N GLU A 244 14.95 -20.49 -11.77
CA GLU A 244 16.32 -19.98 -11.80
C GLU A 244 16.38 -18.45 -11.96
N ASP A 245 15.51 -17.87 -12.78
CA ASP A 245 15.51 -16.44 -13.11
C ASP A 245 14.95 -15.52 -12.03
N LEU A 246 14.42 -16.11 -10.97
CA LEU A 246 13.84 -15.41 -9.84
C LEU A 246 14.89 -14.91 -8.82
N TYR A 247 15.94 -15.70 -8.61
CA TYR A 247 16.90 -15.46 -7.54
C TYR A 247 17.93 -14.40 -7.88
N PHE A 248 18.34 -13.64 -6.87
CA PHE A 248 19.42 -12.67 -6.97
C PHE A 248 20.77 -13.38 -6.95
N ALA A 249 21.54 -13.20 -8.02
CA ALA A 249 22.83 -13.83 -8.25
C ALA A 249 23.77 -12.82 -8.96
N PRO A 250 24.89 -12.41 -8.34
CA PRO A 250 25.79 -11.43 -8.94
C PRO A 250 26.31 -11.82 -10.33
N GLU A 251 26.44 -13.12 -10.66
CA GLU A 251 26.79 -13.59 -11.99
C GLU A 251 25.72 -13.30 -13.07
N LYS A 252 24.44 -13.19 -12.70
CA LYS A 252 23.33 -12.82 -13.60
C LYS A 252 23.22 -11.31 -13.84
N ASN A 253 24.09 -10.52 -13.22
CA ASN A 253 24.09 -9.05 -13.29
C ASN A 253 22.79 -8.42 -12.72
N ASN A 254 22.09 -9.11 -11.81
CA ASN A 254 20.90 -8.60 -11.10
C ASN A 254 21.20 -8.14 -9.67
N VAL A 255 22.48 -8.10 -9.28
CA VAL A 255 22.96 -7.55 -8.00
C VAL A 255 23.97 -6.44 -8.25
N ILE A 256 23.76 -5.29 -7.60
CA ILE A 256 24.64 -4.12 -7.63
C ILE A 256 25.16 -3.85 -6.23
N PHE A 257 26.47 -3.68 -6.10
CA PHE A 257 27.12 -3.27 -4.86
C PHE A 257 27.40 -1.77 -4.92
N CYS A 258 26.89 -0.98 -3.98
CA CYS A 258 27.03 0.47 -4.03
C CYS A 258 27.27 1.14 -2.68
N SER A 259 27.79 2.36 -2.79
CA SER A 259 27.73 3.39 -1.77
C SER A 259 27.20 4.67 -2.43
N ALA A 260 25.92 4.96 -2.21
CA ALA A 260 25.30 6.19 -2.69
C ALA A 260 25.89 7.44 -2.01
N THR A 261 26.39 7.31 -0.78
CA THR A 261 27.02 8.41 -0.04
C THR A 261 28.34 8.84 -0.66
N ASP A 262 29.19 7.88 -1.03
CA ASP A 262 30.51 8.15 -1.62
C ASP A 262 30.48 8.18 -3.16
N GLY A 263 29.33 7.88 -3.77
CA GLY A 263 29.07 8.05 -5.20
C GLY A 263 29.65 6.97 -6.11
N TRP A 264 29.84 5.75 -5.60
CA TRP A 264 30.32 4.61 -6.39
C TRP A 264 29.37 3.41 -6.35
N ALA A 265 29.38 2.65 -7.44
CA ALA A 265 28.73 1.36 -7.53
C ALA A 265 29.45 0.48 -8.54
N PHE A 266 29.32 -0.83 -8.38
CA PHE A 266 29.86 -1.78 -9.33
C PHE A 266 29.03 -3.05 -9.43
N THR A 267 29.21 -3.76 -10.53
CA THR A 267 28.75 -5.15 -10.69
C THR A 267 29.93 -6.07 -10.97
N VAL A 268 29.73 -7.37 -10.71
CA VAL A 268 30.73 -8.41 -11.02
C VAL A 268 31.13 -8.36 -12.50
N ARG A 269 30.16 -8.05 -13.37
CA ARG A 269 30.33 -7.92 -14.80
C ARG A 269 31.28 -6.81 -15.22
N GLN A 270 31.24 -5.65 -14.54
CA GLN A 270 32.20 -4.57 -14.80
C GLN A 270 33.62 -5.00 -14.46
N PHE A 271 33.81 -5.66 -13.30
CA PHE A 271 35.12 -6.18 -12.90
C PHE A 271 35.62 -7.31 -13.80
N ALA A 272 34.74 -8.17 -14.30
CA ALA A 272 35.09 -9.18 -15.30
C ALA A 272 35.72 -8.54 -16.54
N GLY A 273 35.13 -7.46 -17.05
CA GLY A 273 35.68 -6.70 -18.18
C GLY A 273 37.02 -6.00 -17.88
N LEU A 274 37.21 -5.50 -16.66
CA LEU A 274 38.48 -4.90 -16.23
C LEU A 274 39.60 -5.93 -16.14
N TYR A 275 39.30 -7.13 -15.63
CA TYR A 275 40.29 -8.19 -15.41
C TYR A 275 40.52 -9.09 -16.63
N GLU A 276 39.60 -9.15 -17.59
CA GLU A 276 39.78 -9.89 -18.85
C GLU A 276 41.13 -9.56 -19.52
N LYS A 277 41.42 -8.27 -19.68
CA LYS A 277 42.68 -7.81 -20.28
C LYS A 277 43.92 -8.08 -19.42
N LYS A 278 43.77 -8.07 -18.08
CA LYS A 278 44.88 -8.23 -17.12
C LYS A 278 45.24 -9.71 -16.89
N LEU A 279 44.25 -10.59 -16.87
CA LEU A 279 44.40 -12.02 -16.56
C LEU A 279 44.44 -12.90 -17.82
N GLY A 280 43.93 -12.42 -18.96
CA GLY A 280 43.82 -13.21 -20.19
C GLY A 280 42.75 -14.29 -20.14
N ILE A 281 41.79 -14.19 -19.21
CA ILE A 281 40.65 -15.11 -19.06
C ILE A 281 39.43 -14.46 -19.73
N LYS A 282 38.65 -15.24 -20.49
CA LYS A 282 37.43 -14.75 -21.16
C LYS A 282 36.45 -14.15 -20.15
N ARG A 283 35.84 -13.00 -20.50
CA ARG A 283 34.85 -12.31 -19.67
C ARG A 283 33.73 -13.21 -19.16
N ALA A 284 33.09 -14.01 -20.02
CA ALA A 284 31.98 -14.88 -19.64
C ALA A 284 32.36 -15.93 -18.57
N THR A 285 33.62 -16.38 -18.55
CA THR A 285 34.11 -17.29 -17.50
C THR A 285 34.34 -16.53 -16.21
N LEU A 286 34.94 -15.33 -16.27
CA LEU A 286 35.15 -14.47 -15.11
C LEU A 286 33.84 -14.06 -14.44
N GLU A 287 32.80 -13.74 -15.22
CA GLU A 287 31.47 -13.40 -14.70
C GLU A 287 30.90 -14.51 -13.80
N LYS A 288 31.15 -15.79 -14.12
CA LYS A 288 30.67 -16.95 -13.34
C LYS A 288 31.54 -17.31 -12.13
N VAL A 289 32.84 -17.00 -12.16
CA VAL A 289 33.80 -17.45 -11.13
C VAL A 289 34.32 -16.34 -10.24
N LEU A 290 33.96 -15.07 -10.51
CA LEU A 290 34.37 -13.96 -9.66
C LEU A 290 33.66 -13.97 -8.31
N TRP A 291 32.38 -14.36 -8.29
CA TRP A 291 31.56 -14.53 -7.08
C TRP A 291 31.48 -16.01 -6.69
N GLY A 292 31.39 -16.30 -5.39
CA GLY A 292 31.32 -17.67 -4.87
C GLY A 292 32.68 -18.27 -4.45
N ASP A 293 32.69 -19.59 -4.23
CA ASP A 293 33.83 -20.34 -3.68
C ASP A 293 34.89 -20.71 -4.74
N TYR A 294 35.35 -19.68 -5.45
CA TYR A 294 36.42 -19.75 -6.43
C TYR A 294 37.63 -18.96 -5.98
N TYR A 295 38.81 -19.48 -6.27
CA TYR A 295 40.09 -18.98 -5.77
C TYR A 295 41.07 -18.83 -6.92
N LEU A 296 41.85 -17.75 -6.92
CA LEU A 296 42.90 -17.53 -7.92
C LEU A 296 44.25 -17.95 -7.36
N ASP A 297 44.94 -18.90 -8.01
CA ASP A 297 46.32 -19.19 -7.67
C ASP A 297 47.23 -18.07 -8.22
N PRO A 298 47.93 -17.29 -7.36
CA PRO A 298 48.74 -16.17 -7.81
C PRO A 298 49.91 -16.59 -8.71
N LYS A 299 50.39 -17.84 -8.58
CA LYS A 299 51.54 -18.34 -9.34
C LYS A 299 51.14 -18.80 -10.74
N THR A 300 50.02 -19.53 -10.82
CA THR A 300 49.59 -20.16 -12.08
C THR A 300 48.53 -19.35 -12.82
N LYS A 301 47.96 -18.31 -12.18
CA LYS A 301 46.82 -17.53 -12.68
C LYS A 301 45.62 -18.39 -13.09
N ARG A 302 45.49 -19.59 -12.51
CA ARG A 302 44.38 -20.50 -12.74
C ARG A 302 43.32 -20.32 -11.66
N VAL A 303 42.06 -20.48 -12.08
CA VAL A 303 40.90 -20.52 -11.18
C VAL A 303 40.79 -21.91 -10.59
N LEU A 304 40.69 -21.99 -9.26
CA LEU A 304 40.53 -23.20 -8.48
C LEU A 304 39.15 -23.17 -7.81
N GLY A 305 38.44 -24.30 -7.82
CA GLY A 305 37.27 -24.48 -6.97
C GLY A 305 37.64 -24.96 -5.57
N SER A 306 36.70 -24.87 -4.62
CA SER A 306 36.86 -25.29 -3.23
C SER A 306 37.50 -26.69 -3.04
N LYS A 307 37.12 -27.69 -3.86
CA LYS A 307 37.68 -29.06 -3.81
C LYS A 307 39.18 -29.13 -4.14
N HIS A 308 39.71 -28.14 -4.86
CA HIS A 308 41.11 -28.12 -5.32
C HIS A 308 42.03 -27.27 -4.43
N LEU A 309 41.52 -26.75 -3.30
CA LEU A 309 42.30 -25.87 -2.42
C LEU A 309 43.47 -26.58 -1.71
N LYS A 310 43.44 -27.92 -1.57
CA LYS A 310 44.51 -28.76 -0.97
C LYS A 310 45.14 -28.16 0.31
N GLY A 311 44.33 -27.53 1.18
CA GLY A 311 44.79 -26.91 2.42
C GLY A 311 45.50 -25.55 2.29
N ARG A 312 45.55 -24.94 1.09
CA ARG A 312 46.08 -23.59 0.90
C ARG A 312 45.08 -22.55 1.43
N ARG A 313 45.54 -21.60 2.23
CA ARG A 313 44.73 -20.46 2.71
C ARG A 313 44.67 -19.37 1.64
N LEU A 314 43.85 -19.58 0.62
CA LEU A 314 43.56 -18.56 -0.40
C LEU A 314 42.23 -17.89 -0.07
N SER A 315 42.16 -16.57 -0.26
CA SER A 315 40.91 -15.82 -0.19
C SER A 315 40.09 -16.02 -1.46
N PRO A 316 38.74 -15.94 -1.40
CA PRO A 316 37.90 -15.95 -2.59
C PRO A 316 38.31 -14.88 -3.61
N MET A 317 38.08 -15.15 -4.89
CA MET A 317 38.43 -14.24 -5.98
C MET A 317 37.79 -12.87 -5.84
N PHE A 318 36.54 -12.81 -5.40
CA PHE A 318 35.85 -11.55 -5.12
C PHE A 318 36.59 -10.71 -4.08
N VAL A 319 37.03 -11.34 -2.99
CA VAL A 319 37.76 -10.66 -1.91
C VAL A 319 39.09 -10.12 -2.44
N GLN A 320 39.87 -10.98 -3.09
CA GLN A 320 41.23 -10.66 -3.55
C GLN A 320 41.26 -9.59 -4.65
N LEU A 321 40.32 -9.63 -5.59
CA LEU A 321 40.33 -8.74 -6.76
C LEU A 321 39.45 -7.51 -6.56
N VAL A 322 38.32 -7.64 -5.87
CA VAL A 322 37.32 -6.56 -5.75
C VAL A 322 37.40 -5.89 -4.39
N LEU A 323 37.09 -6.59 -3.30
CA LEU A 323 36.98 -5.94 -1.99
C LEU A 323 38.31 -5.42 -1.45
N GLU A 324 39.42 -6.14 -1.62
CA GLU A 324 40.75 -5.66 -1.21
C GLU A 324 41.14 -4.37 -1.93
N THR A 325 40.79 -4.21 -3.21
CA THR A 325 41.10 -2.99 -3.96
C THR A 325 40.23 -1.82 -3.51
N VAL A 326 38.95 -2.05 -3.21
CA VAL A 326 38.05 -1.05 -2.62
C VAL A 326 38.53 -0.62 -1.23
N TRP A 327 38.85 -1.57 -0.34
CA TRP A 327 39.37 -1.28 1.01
C TRP A 327 40.71 -0.54 0.95
N ALA A 328 41.58 -0.89 -0.01
CA ALA A 328 42.86 -0.18 -0.20
C ALA A 328 42.64 1.30 -0.56
N VAL A 329 41.61 1.63 -1.35
CA VAL A 329 41.26 3.03 -1.66
C VAL A 329 40.82 3.77 -0.40
N TYR A 330 39.95 3.20 0.43
CA TYR A 330 39.55 3.82 1.71
C TYR A 330 40.74 4.00 2.66
N ASN A 331 41.59 2.98 2.80
CA ASN A 331 42.80 3.07 3.62
C ASN A 331 43.77 4.15 3.11
N ALA A 332 43.91 4.32 1.80
CA ALA A 332 44.79 5.33 1.22
C ALA A 332 44.28 6.77 1.39
N THR A 333 42.96 6.98 1.43
CA THR A 333 42.36 8.33 1.48
C THR A 333 41.95 8.75 2.89
N THR A 334 41.06 8.00 3.53
CA THR A 334 40.50 8.32 4.86
C THR A 334 41.28 7.65 5.99
N GLY A 335 42.25 6.78 5.65
CA GLY A 335 43.10 6.08 6.62
C GLY A 335 42.47 4.82 7.21
N GLY A 336 41.26 4.44 6.77
CA GLY A 336 40.54 3.30 7.30
C GLY A 336 40.46 3.31 8.83
N ALA A 337 41.06 2.31 9.48
CA ALA A 337 41.10 2.18 10.93
C ALA A 337 42.00 3.21 11.66
N ASN A 338 42.97 3.82 10.97
CA ASN A 338 44.02 4.67 11.55
C ASN A 338 43.79 6.18 11.33
N SER A 339 42.66 6.57 10.76
CA SER A 339 42.18 7.97 10.59
C SER A 339 43.14 8.95 9.90
N THR A 340 44.21 8.45 9.27
CA THR A 340 45.22 9.21 8.53
C THR A 340 45.50 8.52 7.19
N GLY A 341 45.26 9.23 6.08
CA GLY A 341 45.48 8.69 4.72
C GLY A 341 46.96 8.60 4.36
N ASP A 342 47.31 7.66 3.46
CA ASP A 342 48.66 7.47 2.94
C ASP A 342 48.76 7.95 1.48
N PRO A 343 49.37 9.12 1.22
CA PRO A 343 49.55 9.66 -0.13
C PRO A 343 50.38 8.78 -1.05
N ALA A 344 51.36 8.03 -0.51
CA ALA A 344 52.22 7.17 -1.31
C ALA A 344 51.47 5.92 -1.79
N LEU A 345 50.59 5.38 -0.94
CA LEU A 345 49.68 4.30 -1.32
C LEU A 345 48.67 4.78 -2.37
N LEU A 346 48.10 5.97 -2.21
CA LEU A 346 47.18 6.57 -3.18
C LEU A 346 47.83 6.74 -4.57
N GLU A 347 49.09 7.18 -4.64
CA GLU A 347 49.83 7.30 -5.90
C GLU A 347 50.05 5.94 -6.58
N LYS A 348 50.36 4.89 -5.80
CA LYS A 348 50.50 3.52 -6.33
C LYS A 348 49.17 3.00 -6.87
N ILE A 349 48.06 3.21 -6.15
CA ILE A 349 46.73 2.76 -6.56
C ILE A 349 46.27 3.48 -7.83
N THR A 350 46.38 4.81 -7.88
CA THR A 350 45.98 5.60 -9.06
C THR A 350 46.78 5.21 -10.30
N LYS A 351 48.08 4.92 -10.17
CA LYS A 351 48.90 4.34 -11.26
C LYS A 351 48.41 2.95 -11.69
N SER A 352 48.12 2.05 -10.74
CA SER A 352 47.64 0.68 -11.02
C SER A 352 46.27 0.64 -11.70
N LEU A 353 45.38 1.57 -11.31
CA LEU A 353 44.04 1.72 -11.87
C LEU A 353 44.01 2.61 -13.13
N SER A 354 45.13 3.23 -13.49
CA SER A 354 45.24 4.16 -14.63
C SER A 354 44.31 5.37 -14.55
N ILE A 355 44.10 5.91 -13.34
CA ILE A 355 43.23 7.06 -13.07
C ILE A 355 44.06 8.33 -13.00
N LYS A 356 43.57 9.42 -13.62
CA LYS A 356 44.18 10.76 -13.52
C LYS A 356 43.33 11.66 -12.63
N ILE A 357 43.86 12.07 -11.50
CA ILE A 357 43.19 12.99 -10.56
C ILE A 357 43.80 14.39 -10.70
N PRO A 358 42.99 15.45 -10.79
CA PRO A 358 43.50 16.82 -10.81
C PRO A 358 44.34 17.17 -9.58
N VAL A 359 45.48 17.83 -9.79
CA VAL A 359 46.45 18.18 -8.73
C VAL A 359 45.85 19.04 -7.62
N HIS A 360 44.88 19.91 -7.95
CA HIS A 360 44.21 20.75 -6.95
C HIS A 360 43.33 19.94 -5.99
N ILE A 361 42.78 18.80 -6.41
CA ILE A 361 42.01 17.89 -5.55
C ILE A 361 42.96 17.10 -4.66
N LEU A 362 44.08 16.61 -5.20
CA LEU A 362 45.11 15.90 -4.42
C LEU A 362 45.72 16.75 -3.31
N ARG A 363 45.75 18.08 -3.48
CA ARG A 363 46.21 19.04 -2.46
C ARG A 363 45.12 19.48 -1.48
N SER A 364 43.88 19.03 -1.66
CA SER A 364 42.79 19.41 -0.77
C SER A 364 42.97 18.77 0.61
N ARG A 365 42.58 19.49 1.67
CA ARG A 365 42.61 18.97 3.05
C ARG A 365 41.49 17.97 3.35
N ASP A 366 40.46 17.94 2.49
CA ASP A 366 39.29 17.10 2.68
C ASP A 366 39.51 15.73 2.03
N SER A 367 39.74 14.72 2.87
CA SER A 367 39.96 13.34 2.44
C SER A 367 38.76 12.73 1.71
N ARG A 368 37.53 13.18 2.02
CA ARG A 368 36.32 12.69 1.34
C ARG A 368 36.21 13.20 -0.09
N ASN A 369 36.66 14.42 -0.37
CA ASN A 369 36.71 14.94 -1.74
C ASN A 369 37.70 14.17 -2.61
N ILE A 370 38.83 13.76 -2.03
CA ILE A 370 39.82 12.91 -2.73
C ILE A 370 39.20 11.54 -3.00
N LEU A 371 38.59 10.92 -1.99
CA LEU A 371 37.89 9.64 -2.11
C LEU A 371 36.83 9.66 -3.22
N SER A 372 35.93 10.64 -3.18
CA SER A 372 34.88 10.82 -4.18
C SER A 372 35.45 11.03 -5.59
N ALA A 373 36.56 11.77 -5.74
CA ALA A 373 37.19 11.97 -7.04
C ALA A 373 37.84 10.69 -7.61
N VAL A 374 38.46 9.86 -6.75
CA VAL A 374 39.00 8.54 -7.13
C VAL A 374 37.85 7.66 -7.63
N PHE A 375 36.81 7.52 -6.81
CA PHE A 375 35.69 6.63 -7.08
C PHE A 375 34.83 7.08 -8.27
N SER A 376 34.54 8.38 -8.39
CA SER A 376 33.81 8.93 -9.54
C SER A 376 34.55 8.72 -10.87
N SER A 377 35.88 8.62 -10.84
CA SER A 377 36.69 8.36 -12.03
C SER A 377 36.83 6.86 -12.33
N TRP A 378 36.73 6.02 -11.30
CA TRP A 378 36.97 4.58 -11.41
C TRP A 378 35.68 3.79 -11.60
N LEU A 379 34.73 3.97 -10.68
CA LEU A 379 33.47 3.22 -10.54
C LEU A 379 32.30 4.20 -10.35
N PRO A 380 31.95 5.00 -11.38
CA PRO A 380 30.84 5.94 -11.28
C PRO A 380 29.53 5.19 -11.01
N LEU A 381 28.84 5.57 -9.94
CA LEU A 381 27.60 4.92 -9.50
C LEU A 381 26.53 4.86 -10.58
N SER A 382 26.28 5.98 -11.24
CA SER A 382 25.20 6.08 -12.22
C SER A 382 25.43 5.22 -13.45
N THR A 383 26.67 5.16 -13.94
CA THR A 383 27.04 4.28 -15.05
C THR A 383 26.78 2.82 -14.72
N ALA A 384 27.11 2.38 -13.50
CA ALA A 384 26.86 0.99 -13.09
C ALA A 384 25.37 0.67 -13.03
N VAL A 385 24.58 1.53 -12.41
CA VAL A 385 23.13 1.33 -12.27
C VAL A 385 22.42 1.37 -13.62
N LEU A 386 22.66 2.40 -14.44
CA LEU A 386 21.96 2.58 -15.71
C LEU A 386 22.33 1.48 -16.74
N VAL A 387 23.59 1.04 -16.76
CA VAL A 387 23.99 -0.10 -17.60
C VAL A 387 23.31 -1.39 -17.17
N SER A 388 23.26 -1.68 -15.86
CA SER A 388 22.56 -2.87 -15.36
C SER A 388 21.06 -2.83 -15.65
N VAL A 389 20.42 -1.66 -15.52
CA VAL A 389 19.02 -1.44 -15.90
C VAL A 389 18.79 -1.80 -17.38
N ILE A 390 19.61 -1.27 -18.28
CA ILE A 390 19.45 -1.49 -19.73
C ILE A 390 19.70 -2.95 -20.11
N GLU A 391 20.69 -3.60 -19.49
CA GLU A 391 21.08 -4.97 -19.85
C GLU A 391 20.19 -6.05 -19.22
N TYR A 392 19.67 -5.83 -18.01
CA TYR A 392 18.89 -6.84 -17.28
C TYR A 392 17.37 -6.63 -17.39
N LEU A 393 16.89 -5.38 -17.39
CA LEU A 393 15.46 -5.09 -17.42
C LEU A 393 14.90 -5.14 -18.85
N PRO A 394 13.70 -5.72 -19.03
CA PRO A 394 13.03 -5.82 -20.32
C PRO A 394 12.63 -4.45 -20.87
N SER A 395 12.40 -4.39 -22.19
CA SER A 395 11.69 -3.26 -22.78
C SER A 395 10.20 -3.30 -22.37
N PRO A 396 9.47 -2.18 -22.43
CA PRO A 396 8.02 -2.14 -22.23
C PRO A 396 7.25 -3.19 -23.05
N ILE A 397 7.73 -3.53 -24.25
CA ILE A 397 7.08 -4.52 -25.13
C ILE A 397 7.18 -5.92 -24.50
N ASP A 398 8.40 -6.33 -24.14
CA ASP A 398 8.64 -7.66 -23.53
C ASP A 398 8.01 -7.75 -22.13
N ALA A 399 8.07 -6.65 -21.36
CA ALA A 399 7.51 -6.58 -20.02
C ALA A 399 5.98 -6.70 -20.02
N GLN A 400 5.31 -6.01 -20.96
CA GLN A 400 3.86 -6.06 -21.10
C GLN A 400 3.38 -7.45 -21.52
N ALA A 401 4.08 -8.10 -22.46
CA ALA A 401 3.76 -9.46 -22.89
C ALA A 401 3.82 -10.47 -21.74
N LEU A 402 4.74 -10.29 -20.79
CA LEU A 402 4.87 -11.14 -19.60
C LEU A 402 3.84 -10.82 -18.51
N ARG A 403 3.51 -9.54 -18.31
CA ARG A 403 2.77 -9.08 -17.12
C ARG A 403 1.27 -8.89 -17.35
N LEU A 404 0.87 -8.40 -18.52
CA LEU A 404 -0.52 -8.04 -18.78
C LEU A 404 -1.49 -9.22 -18.97
N PRO A 405 -1.10 -10.42 -19.45
CA PRO A 405 -2.04 -11.54 -19.55
C PRO A 405 -2.77 -11.81 -18.25
N ASP A 406 -2.03 -11.96 -17.16
CA ASP A 406 -2.61 -12.25 -15.85
C ASP A 406 -3.38 -11.05 -15.28
N MET A 407 -2.91 -9.82 -15.48
CA MET A 407 -3.67 -8.62 -15.08
C MET A 407 -5.03 -8.51 -15.79
N ILE A 408 -5.10 -8.95 -17.05
CA ILE A 408 -6.34 -8.99 -17.82
C ILE A 408 -7.21 -10.17 -17.34
N ASP A 409 -6.61 -11.33 -17.10
CA ASP A 409 -7.33 -12.52 -16.67
C ASP A 409 -7.90 -12.39 -15.25
N ASP A 410 -7.24 -11.62 -14.38
CA ASP A 410 -7.72 -11.23 -13.04
C ASP A 410 -8.84 -10.18 -13.09
N SER A 411 -9.03 -9.50 -14.23
CA SER A 411 -10.06 -8.48 -14.36
C SER A 411 -11.47 -9.09 -14.41
N PRO A 412 -12.49 -8.41 -13.86
CA PRO A 412 -13.87 -8.90 -13.92
C PRO A 412 -14.31 -9.14 -15.37
N ASP A 413 -14.91 -10.31 -15.62
CA ASP A 413 -15.44 -10.69 -16.94
C ASP A 413 -14.39 -10.67 -18.07
N ALA A 414 -13.14 -11.04 -17.77
CA ALA A 414 -12.01 -11.10 -18.70
C ALA A 414 -12.28 -11.86 -20.02
N SER A 415 -13.21 -12.81 -20.03
CA SER A 415 -13.61 -13.58 -21.21
C SER A 415 -14.33 -12.76 -22.29
N TYR A 416 -14.90 -11.61 -21.94
CA TYR A 416 -15.63 -10.72 -22.85
C TYR A 416 -14.75 -9.60 -23.43
N VAL A 417 -13.46 -9.59 -23.11
CA VAL A 417 -12.49 -8.63 -23.64
C VAL A 417 -12.27 -8.87 -25.14
N ASP A 418 -12.27 -7.81 -25.94
CA ASP A 418 -12.04 -7.91 -27.39
C ASP A 418 -10.62 -8.45 -27.66
N PRO A 419 -10.47 -9.54 -28.43
CA PRO A 419 -9.17 -10.07 -28.81
C PRO A 419 -8.24 -9.03 -29.45
N LYS A 420 -8.77 -8.04 -30.17
CA LYS A 420 -7.98 -6.95 -30.77
C LYS A 420 -7.37 -6.04 -29.71
N VAL A 421 -8.13 -5.70 -28.67
CA VAL A 421 -7.63 -4.88 -27.54
C VAL A 421 -6.58 -5.67 -26.78
N ARG A 422 -6.84 -6.96 -26.51
CA ARG A 422 -5.88 -7.85 -25.85
C ARG A 422 -4.56 -7.92 -26.63
N ASP A 423 -4.61 -8.15 -27.94
CA ASP A 423 -3.42 -8.20 -28.78
C ASP A 423 -2.66 -6.87 -28.88
N ALA A 424 -3.38 -5.74 -29.01
CA ALA A 424 -2.77 -4.42 -29.07
C ALA A 424 -2.00 -4.07 -27.78
N VAL A 425 -2.57 -4.46 -26.65
CA VAL A 425 -2.03 -4.22 -25.31
C VAL A 425 -0.85 -5.13 -24.99
N LEU A 426 -0.91 -6.41 -25.36
CA LEU A 426 0.18 -7.36 -25.14
C LEU A 426 1.44 -7.01 -25.95
N ASN A 427 1.26 -6.54 -27.18
CA ASN A 427 2.36 -6.25 -28.09
C ASN A 427 2.78 -4.76 -28.10
N SER A 428 2.25 -3.95 -27.17
CA SER A 428 2.51 -2.50 -27.09
C SER A 428 2.37 -1.77 -28.43
N LYS A 429 1.31 -2.08 -29.19
CA LYS A 429 1.11 -1.51 -30.52
C LYS A 429 0.95 0.01 -30.43
N ALA A 430 1.69 0.74 -31.26
CA ALA A 430 1.76 2.21 -31.19
C ALA A 430 1.07 2.91 -32.37
N GLY A 431 0.35 2.20 -33.24
CA GLY A 431 -0.34 2.81 -34.37
C GLY A 431 -1.44 3.77 -33.92
N LYS A 432 -1.73 4.78 -34.74
CA LYS A 432 -2.82 5.74 -34.48
C LYS A 432 -4.21 5.10 -34.64
N GLU A 433 -4.31 4.06 -35.45
CA GLU A 433 -5.53 3.27 -35.68
C GLU A 433 -5.68 2.12 -34.67
N ASP A 434 -4.64 1.83 -33.89
CA ASP A 434 -4.70 0.77 -32.89
C ASP A 434 -5.57 1.23 -31.70
N PRO A 435 -6.26 0.29 -31.01
CA PRO A 435 -7.01 0.61 -29.80
C PRO A 435 -6.11 1.30 -28.78
N ILE A 436 -6.60 2.40 -28.21
CA ILE A 436 -5.88 3.14 -27.17
C ILE A 436 -6.29 2.53 -25.84
N LEU A 437 -5.30 2.08 -25.05
CA LEU A 437 -5.50 1.72 -23.65
C LEU A 437 -4.44 2.41 -22.79
N GLY A 438 -4.89 3.26 -21.87
CA GLY A 438 -4.03 3.94 -20.90
C GLY A 438 -4.50 3.68 -19.48
N TYR A 439 -3.60 3.81 -18.52
CA TYR A 439 -3.93 3.68 -17.11
C TYR A 439 -3.42 4.89 -16.34
N VAL A 440 -4.32 5.53 -15.59
CA VAL A 440 -4.01 6.63 -14.66
C VAL A 440 -3.89 6.04 -13.27
N SER A 441 -2.71 6.09 -12.68
CA SER A 441 -2.44 5.51 -11.36
C SER A 441 -2.72 6.46 -10.20
N LYS A 442 -2.61 7.77 -10.41
CA LYS A 442 -3.01 8.80 -9.45
C LYS A 442 -3.24 10.14 -10.16
N MET A 443 -3.98 11.03 -9.51
CA MET A 443 -4.03 12.45 -9.89
C MET A 443 -3.02 13.21 -9.02
N VAL A 444 -2.21 14.08 -9.61
CA VAL A 444 -1.24 14.93 -8.91
C VAL A 444 -1.74 16.36 -8.97
N SER A 445 -1.77 17.02 -7.83
CA SER A 445 -2.11 18.44 -7.75
C SER A 445 -0.90 19.31 -8.06
N ILE A 446 -1.03 20.18 -9.06
CA ILE A 446 0.03 21.07 -9.53
C ILE A 446 -0.50 22.51 -9.55
N PRO A 447 0.18 23.47 -8.89
CA PRO A 447 -0.19 24.88 -8.94
C PRO A 447 -0.13 25.43 -10.37
N GLU A 448 -1.02 26.36 -10.71
CA GLU A 448 -1.07 26.98 -12.05
C GLU A 448 0.25 27.68 -12.41
N SER A 449 0.99 28.20 -11.43
CA SER A 449 2.31 28.80 -11.64
C SER A 449 3.39 27.83 -12.16
N GLU A 450 3.24 26.53 -11.89
CA GLU A 450 4.16 25.47 -12.34
C GLU A 450 3.77 24.88 -13.71
N LEU A 451 2.59 25.23 -14.23
CA LEU A 451 2.14 24.77 -15.54
C LEU A 451 2.88 25.49 -16.69
N PRO A 452 3.28 24.77 -17.75
CA PRO A 452 4.04 25.35 -18.87
C PRO A 452 3.29 26.42 -19.67
N SER A 453 1.96 26.46 -19.59
CA SER A 453 1.10 27.35 -20.39
C SER A 453 1.35 28.85 -20.12
N LYS A 454 1.84 29.23 -18.93
CA LYS A 454 2.22 30.61 -18.58
C LYS A 454 3.73 30.86 -18.56
N THR A 455 4.55 29.82 -18.49
CA THR A 455 5.99 29.94 -18.73
C THR A 455 6.21 30.02 -20.25
N ARG A 456 5.94 31.19 -20.87
CA ARG A 456 6.50 31.51 -22.20
C ARG A 456 8.02 31.58 -22.06
N ARG A 457 8.67 30.42 -22.03
CA ARG A 457 10.10 30.24 -22.24
C ARG A 457 10.23 29.64 -23.64
N THR A 458 11.04 30.30 -24.46
CA THR A 458 11.43 29.83 -25.78
C THR A 458 11.97 28.39 -25.67
N PRO A 459 11.59 27.44 -26.55
CA PRO A 459 12.10 26.07 -26.50
C PRO A 459 13.64 26.10 -26.64
N GLY A 460 14.35 25.55 -25.65
CA GLY A 460 15.83 25.46 -25.66
C GLY A 460 16.60 26.42 -24.73
N GLY A 461 15.94 27.23 -23.91
CA GLY A 461 16.61 28.14 -22.97
C GLY A 461 16.75 27.59 -21.55
N THR A 462 17.78 26.79 -21.25
CA THR A 462 18.40 26.93 -19.93
C THR A 462 18.96 28.34 -19.87
N MET A 463 18.63 29.12 -18.84
CA MET A 463 19.22 30.44 -18.57
C MET A 463 20.69 30.44 -18.99
N SER A 464 21.06 31.23 -20.00
CA SER A 464 22.47 31.40 -20.33
C SER A 464 23.19 31.85 -19.07
N ALA A 465 24.39 31.33 -18.82
CA ALA A 465 25.24 31.81 -17.73
C ALA A 465 25.42 33.34 -17.78
N ASP A 466 25.24 33.94 -18.95
CA ASP A 466 25.25 35.39 -19.15
C ASP A 466 23.94 36.08 -18.75
N GLU A 467 22.75 35.51 -19.01
CA GLU A 467 21.47 36.05 -18.52
C GLU A 467 21.35 35.95 -16.99
N ALA A 468 21.82 34.84 -16.39
CA ALA A 468 21.85 34.69 -14.93
C ALA A 468 22.84 35.68 -14.27
N ARG A 469 23.97 35.97 -14.93
CA ARG A 469 24.92 37.01 -14.52
C ARG A 469 24.33 38.41 -14.69
N GLU A 470 23.53 38.64 -15.73
CA GLU A 470 22.93 39.94 -16.02
C GLU A 470 21.77 40.24 -15.07
N ILE A 471 20.94 39.25 -14.72
CA ILE A 471 19.93 39.36 -13.64
C ILE A 471 20.60 39.54 -12.28
N ALA A 472 21.70 38.83 -11.99
CA ALA A 472 22.47 39.04 -10.77
C ALA A 472 23.15 40.41 -10.73
N ARG A 473 23.59 40.94 -11.88
CA ARG A 473 24.13 42.30 -12.02
C ARG A 473 23.04 43.33 -11.78
N ARG A 474 21.86 43.14 -12.39
CA ARG A 474 20.70 44.03 -12.26
C ARG A 474 20.13 44.03 -10.83
N LYS A 475 20.04 42.88 -10.17
CA LYS A 475 19.70 42.78 -8.73
C LYS A 475 20.77 43.40 -7.83
N ARG A 476 22.06 43.27 -8.16
CA ARG A 476 23.14 43.97 -7.43
C ARG A 476 23.11 45.48 -7.66
N GLU A 477 22.78 45.94 -8.87
CA GLU A 477 22.60 47.35 -9.21
C GLU A 477 21.37 47.92 -8.49
N GLU A 478 20.24 47.20 -8.42
CA GLU A 478 19.08 47.57 -7.60
C GLU A 478 19.41 47.62 -6.10
N PHE A 479 20.09 46.59 -5.57
CA PHE A 479 20.53 46.59 -4.18
C PHE A 479 21.55 47.71 -3.90
N ALA A 480 22.42 48.04 -4.85
CA ALA A 480 23.36 49.16 -4.74
C ALA A 480 22.65 50.51 -4.83
N LYS A 481 21.57 50.62 -5.61
CA LYS A 481 20.71 51.81 -5.70
C LYS A 481 19.93 52.04 -4.41
N LEU A 482 19.31 51.00 -3.87
CA LEU A 482 18.63 51.03 -2.57
C LEU A 482 19.60 51.37 -1.42
N ARG A 483 20.85 50.91 -1.52
CA ARG A 483 21.90 51.23 -0.54
C ARG A 483 22.48 52.64 -0.72
N SER A 484 22.47 53.17 -1.95
CA SER A 484 22.82 54.55 -2.28
C SER A 484 21.75 55.52 -1.78
N GLU A 485 20.48 55.17 -1.94
CA GLU A 485 19.33 55.95 -1.44
C GLU A 485 19.26 55.94 0.09
N ALA A 486 19.77 54.90 0.74
CA ALA A 486 19.90 54.82 2.20
C ALA A 486 21.09 55.61 2.79
N ASN A 487 21.98 56.16 1.96
CA ASN A 487 23.21 56.82 2.40
C ASN A 487 23.24 58.34 2.17
N ASP A 488 22.20 58.92 1.57
CA ASP A 488 22.06 60.38 1.48
C ASP A 488 21.32 60.88 2.72
N GLY A 489 22.07 61.54 3.59
CA GLY A 489 21.71 61.80 4.97
C GLY A 489 20.57 62.80 5.15
N ASP A 490 19.47 62.33 5.73
CA ASP A 490 18.65 63.13 6.63
C ASP A 490 18.05 62.26 7.74
N VAL A 491 18.75 62.21 8.89
CA VAL A 491 18.37 61.38 10.04
C VAL A 491 17.15 61.98 10.79
N SER A 492 16.65 63.15 10.36
CA SER A 492 15.47 63.79 10.97
C SER A 492 14.13 63.37 10.33
N GLY A 493 14.15 62.84 9.10
CA GLY A 493 12.95 62.33 8.41
C GLY A 493 12.55 60.90 8.81
N LEU A 494 13.47 60.12 9.39
CA LEU A 494 13.28 58.70 9.69
C LEU A 494 12.32 58.47 10.88
N THR A 495 12.33 59.34 11.90
CA THR A 495 11.43 59.23 13.07
C THR A 495 10.01 59.65 12.76
N ASN A 496 9.80 60.66 11.91
CA ASN A 496 8.46 61.05 11.46
C ASN A 496 7.89 60.13 10.38
N ALA A 497 8.73 59.49 9.55
CA ALA A 497 8.29 58.46 8.61
C ALA A 497 7.91 57.14 9.31
N LEU A 498 8.63 56.73 10.37
CA LEU A 498 8.26 55.55 11.17
C LEU A 498 7.03 55.78 12.07
N ALA A 499 6.77 57.02 12.52
CA ALA A 499 5.61 57.34 13.35
C ALA A 499 4.33 57.61 12.51
N GLY A 500 4.50 57.98 11.24
CA GLY A 500 3.40 58.23 10.30
C GLY A 500 2.99 57.01 9.46
N SER A 501 3.79 55.94 9.44
CA SER A 501 3.43 54.68 8.80
C SER A 501 2.71 53.74 9.78
N HIS A 502 1.58 54.19 10.34
CA HIS A 502 0.44 53.28 10.39
C HIS A 502 0.03 53.10 8.93
N LEU A 503 0.75 52.20 8.25
CA LEU A 503 0.30 51.59 7.02
C LEU A 503 -1.08 51.06 7.35
N ASP A 504 -2.10 51.65 6.74
CA ASP A 504 -3.29 50.91 6.38
C ASP A 504 -2.78 49.55 5.86
N GLU A 505 -3.24 48.49 6.50
CA GLU A 505 -3.09 47.12 6.02
C GLU A 505 -3.80 47.02 4.67
N ALA A 506 -3.20 47.59 3.63
CA ALA A 506 -3.44 47.20 2.27
C ALA A 506 -2.90 45.78 2.21
N LYS A 507 -3.79 44.83 2.50
CA LYS A 507 -3.63 43.40 2.22
C LYS A 507 -2.92 43.31 0.89
N VAL A 508 -1.67 42.84 0.91
CA VAL A 508 -1.07 42.28 -0.28
C VAL A 508 -2.02 41.14 -0.62
N GLU A 509 -2.90 41.34 -1.60
CA GLU A 509 -3.73 40.27 -2.12
C GLU A 509 -2.75 39.22 -2.64
N GLU A 510 -2.53 38.16 -1.85
CA GLU A 510 -1.87 36.96 -2.33
C GLU A 510 -2.64 36.55 -3.59
N LYS A 511 -1.99 36.63 -4.74
CA LYS A 511 -2.57 36.11 -5.98
C LYS A 511 -2.88 34.64 -5.71
N VAL A 512 -4.16 34.31 -5.72
CA VAL A 512 -4.63 32.94 -5.57
C VAL A 512 -4.07 32.15 -6.74
N ASP A 513 -3.09 31.29 -6.46
CA ASP A 513 -2.58 30.30 -7.41
C ASP A 513 -3.49 29.07 -7.31
N PRO A 514 -4.35 28.81 -8.32
CA PRO A 514 -5.25 27.67 -8.30
C PRO A 514 -4.47 26.38 -8.55
N GLU A 515 -4.93 25.30 -7.91
CA GLU A 515 -4.36 23.97 -8.09
C GLU A 515 -5.09 23.24 -9.24
N HIS A 516 -4.34 22.55 -10.09
CA HIS A 516 -4.86 21.75 -11.19
C HIS A 516 -4.47 20.29 -11.04
N LEU A 517 -5.43 19.39 -11.24
CA LEU A 517 -5.20 17.95 -11.17
C LEU A 517 -4.70 17.41 -12.52
N ILE A 518 -3.47 16.89 -12.53
CA ILE A 518 -2.84 16.23 -13.66
C ILE A 518 -2.80 14.72 -13.40
N GLY A 519 -3.34 13.92 -14.31
CA GLY A 519 -3.28 12.47 -14.19
C GLY A 519 -1.87 11.96 -14.44
N PHE A 520 -1.33 11.13 -13.55
CA PHE A 520 -0.09 10.40 -13.74
C PHE A 520 -0.40 9.05 -14.38
N ALA A 521 0.05 8.84 -15.62
CA ALA A 521 -0.44 7.77 -16.46
C ALA A 521 0.65 7.04 -17.25
N ARG A 522 0.33 5.84 -17.71
CA ARG A 522 1.09 5.08 -18.71
C ARG A 522 0.18 4.67 -19.86
N LEU A 523 0.69 4.75 -21.08
CA LEU A 523 0.01 4.24 -22.26
C LEU A 523 0.47 2.81 -22.55
N TYR A 524 -0.46 1.87 -22.63
CA TYR A 524 -0.16 0.46 -22.94
C TYR A 524 -0.30 0.16 -24.43
N SER A 525 -1.24 0.80 -25.11
CA SER A 525 -1.44 0.66 -26.55
C SER A 525 -1.97 1.95 -27.19
N GLY A 526 -1.74 2.09 -28.49
CA GLY A 526 -2.12 3.22 -29.32
C GLY A 526 -1.15 4.41 -29.22
N THR A 527 -1.57 5.51 -29.84
CA THR A 527 -0.95 6.83 -29.72
C THR A 527 -2.01 7.85 -29.35
N LEU A 528 -1.72 8.67 -28.33
CA LEU A 528 -2.63 9.70 -27.82
C LEU A 528 -2.09 11.09 -28.15
N SER A 529 -2.91 11.96 -28.72
CA SER A 529 -2.56 13.35 -29.05
C SER A 529 -3.42 14.35 -28.28
N VAL A 530 -2.91 15.57 -28.11
CA VAL A 530 -3.70 16.67 -27.51
C VAL A 530 -4.91 16.99 -28.41
N GLY A 531 -6.10 17.05 -27.82
CA GLY A 531 -7.37 17.25 -28.53
C GLY A 531 -8.12 15.96 -28.86
N ASP A 532 -7.51 14.79 -28.68
CA ASP A 532 -8.19 13.52 -28.87
C ASP A 532 -9.30 13.31 -27.82
N SER A 533 -10.36 12.59 -28.19
CA SER A 533 -11.46 12.24 -27.29
C SER A 533 -11.38 10.77 -26.91
N ILE A 534 -11.29 10.50 -25.61
CA ILE A 534 -11.13 9.16 -25.01
C ILE A 534 -12.23 8.91 -23.98
N TYR A 535 -12.51 7.63 -23.71
CA TYR A 535 -13.44 7.24 -22.64
C TYR A 535 -12.67 6.93 -21.35
N VAL A 536 -13.23 7.38 -20.23
CA VAL A 536 -12.78 7.05 -18.88
C VAL A 536 -13.71 5.97 -18.33
N LEU A 537 -13.13 4.82 -18.01
CA LEU A 537 -13.86 3.70 -17.43
C LEU A 537 -14.05 3.90 -15.92
N PRO A 538 -15.28 3.70 -15.39
CA PRO A 538 -15.54 3.77 -13.97
C PRO A 538 -15.03 2.52 -13.24
N PRO A 539 -14.78 2.57 -11.91
CA PRO A 539 -14.22 1.45 -11.15
C PRO A 539 -15.05 0.16 -11.20
N LYS A 540 -16.37 0.26 -11.33
CA LYS A 540 -17.30 -0.89 -11.42
C LYS A 540 -17.57 -1.35 -12.86
N PHE A 541 -16.80 -0.87 -13.84
CA PHE A 541 -16.97 -1.27 -15.23
C PHE A 541 -16.73 -2.78 -15.41
N SER A 542 -17.62 -3.42 -16.13
CA SER A 542 -17.52 -4.81 -16.58
C SER A 542 -17.63 -4.86 -18.12
N PRO A 543 -16.74 -5.59 -18.81
CA PRO A 543 -16.84 -5.85 -20.25
C PRO A 543 -18.14 -6.57 -20.66
N MET A 544 -18.76 -7.35 -19.78
CA MET A 544 -20.02 -8.05 -20.07
C MET A 544 -21.20 -7.08 -20.20
N ASN A 545 -21.21 -6.03 -19.37
CA ASN A 545 -22.23 -4.98 -19.37
C ASN A 545 -21.57 -3.59 -19.47
N PRO A 546 -21.07 -3.19 -20.66
CA PRO A 546 -20.26 -1.97 -20.80
C PRO A 546 -21.00 -0.66 -20.52
N ARG A 547 -22.34 -0.70 -20.52
CA ARG A 547 -23.23 0.46 -20.26
C ARG A 547 -24.00 0.34 -18.95
N ALA A 548 -23.57 -0.53 -18.03
CA ALA A 548 -24.13 -0.54 -16.68
C ALA A 548 -23.82 0.79 -15.97
N SER A 549 -24.73 1.26 -15.13
CA SER A 549 -24.50 2.47 -14.32
C SER A 549 -23.48 2.19 -13.21
N PRO A 550 -22.46 3.05 -12.99
CA PRO A 550 -22.16 4.28 -13.71
C PRO A 550 -21.58 4.05 -15.11
N GLU A 551 -22.03 4.83 -16.11
CA GLU A 551 -21.58 4.69 -17.50
C GLU A 551 -20.18 5.32 -17.73
N PRO A 552 -19.39 4.80 -18.69
CA PRO A 552 -18.15 5.43 -19.13
C PRO A 552 -18.36 6.86 -19.65
N THR A 553 -17.48 7.78 -19.24
CA THR A 553 -17.57 9.19 -19.64
C THR A 553 -16.57 9.51 -20.74
N LYS A 554 -17.00 10.24 -21.78
CA LYS A 554 -16.12 10.70 -22.86
C LYS A 554 -15.48 12.03 -22.48
N VAL A 555 -14.16 12.12 -22.58
CA VAL A 555 -13.34 13.25 -22.15
C VAL A 555 -12.37 13.64 -23.26
N THR A 556 -12.14 14.94 -23.42
CA THR A 556 -11.15 15.48 -24.36
C THR A 556 -9.83 15.77 -23.66
N VAL A 557 -8.73 15.29 -24.23
CA VAL A 557 -7.38 15.51 -23.72
C VAL A 557 -6.99 16.98 -23.91
N LYS A 558 -6.78 17.70 -22.79
CA LYS A 558 -6.45 19.14 -22.83
C LYS A 558 -4.95 19.40 -22.93
N GLY A 559 -4.12 18.47 -22.46
CA GLY A 559 -2.67 18.60 -22.49
C GLY A 559 -1.99 17.29 -22.10
N LEU A 560 -0.80 17.07 -22.65
CA LEU A 560 0.08 15.95 -22.35
C LEU A 560 1.42 16.50 -21.89
N TYR A 561 2.02 15.88 -20.88
CA TYR A 561 3.23 16.39 -20.25
C TYR A 561 4.29 15.30 -20.06
N LEU A 562 5.54 15.65 -20.29
CA LEU A 562 6.71 14.91 -19.83
C LEU A 562 7.04 15.33 -18.39
N LEU A 563 7.26 14.34 -17.54
CA LEU A 563 7.51 14.54 -16.12
C LEU A 563 9.03 14.64 -15.89
N MET A 564 9.48 15.81 -15.43
CA MET A 564 10.87 16.13 -15.15
C MET A 564 11.07 16.51 -13.67
N GLY A 565 10.48 15.72 -12.77
CA GLY A 565 10.45 15.99 -11.33
C GLY A 565 9.53 17.17 -11.02
N ARG A 566 10.12 18.34 -10.74
CA ARG A 566 9.38 19.57 -10.39
C ARG A 566 8.83 20.32 -11.61
N ALA A 567 9.34 20.02 -12.80
CA ALA A 567 8.94 20.69 -14.03
C ALA A 567 8.10 19.74 -14.89
N LEU A 568 7.10 20.32 -15.55
CA LEU A 568 6.36 19.69 -16.64
C LEU A 568 6.84 20.26 -17.96
N GLU A 569 6.91 19.43 -18.99
CA GLU A 569 7.24 19.85 -20.34
C GLU A 569 6.12 19.42 -21.28
N ASN A 570 5.66 20.31 -22.17
CA ASN A 570 4.53 20.01 -23.05
C ASN A 570 4.89 18.94 -24.10
N LEU A 571 3.96 18.01 -24.32
CA LEU A 571 4.01 17.01 -25.38
C LEU A 571 2.80 17.18 -26.32
N GLU A 572 3.02 17.01 -27.62
CA GLU A 572 1.93 17.03 -28.61
C GLU A 572 1.24 15.67 -28.71
N SER A 573 2.03 14.59 -28.60
CA SER A 573 1.57 13.21 -28.69
C SER A 573 2.44 12.26 -27.86
N VAL A 574 1.85 11.16 -27.39
CA VAL A 574 2.51 10.10 -26.62
C VAL A 574 2.17 8.74 -27.23
N SER A 575 3.17 7.88 -27.41
CA SER A 575 3.03 6.50 -27.90
C SER A 575 3.01 5.46 -26.78
N ALA A 576 2.59 4.25 -27.10
CA ALA A 576 2.61 3.10 -26.19
C ALA A 576 3.99 2.88 -25.53
N GLY A 577 3.97 2.46 -24.26
CA GLY A 577 5.15 2.18 -23.43
C GLY A 577 5.64 3.36 -22.59
N VAL A 578 5.15 4.57 -22.84
CA VAL A 578 5.62 5.81 -22.18
C VAL A 578 4.79 6.15 -20.93
N VAL A 579 5.46 6.65 -19.90
CA VAL A 579 4.85 7.27 -18.72
C VAL A 579 4.74 8.79 -18.96
N PHE A 580 3.56 9.37 -18.71
CA PHE A 580 3.25 10.76 -19.04
C PHE A 580 2.22 11.37 -18.07
N GLY A 581 2.17 12.71 -18.05
CA GLY A 581 1.12 13.47 -17.39
C GLY A 581 -0.01 13.82 -18.36
N ILE A 582 -1.27 13.77 -17.91
CA ILE A 582 -2.45 14.08 -18.73
C ILE A 582 -3.38 15.09 -18.04
N ALA A 583 -3.72 16.16 -18.75
CA ALA A 583 -4.72 17.15 -18.32
C ALA A 583 -6.08 16.93 -18.99
N GLY A 584 -7.14 17.33 -18.28
CA GLY A 584 -8.53 17.28 -18.77
C GLY A 584 -9.39 16.20 -18.12
N LEU A 585 -8.82 15.36 -17.23
CA LEU A 585 -9.53 14.26 -16.55
C LEU A 585 -10.19 14.69 -15.23
N GLU A 586 -10.07 15.96 -14.85
CA GLU A 586 -10.59 16.49 -13.60
C GLU A 586 -12.11 16.29 -13.50
N GLY A 587 -12.56 15.67 -12.39
CA GLY A 587 -13.97 15.39 -12.15
C GLY A 587 -14.51 14.13 -12.83
N HIS A 588 -13.75 13.51 -13.74
CA HIS A 588 -14.11 12.25 -14.41
C HIS A 588 -13.46 11.03 -13.77
N ILE A 589 -12.26 11.22 -13.20
CA ILE A 589 -11.54 10.19 -12.44
C ILE A 589 -11.61 10.54 -10.95
N MET A 590 -11.88 9.52 -10.13
CA MET A 590 -11.82 9.65 -8.67
C MET A 590 -10.36 9.58 -8.19
N LYS A 591 -9.75 8.39 -8.24
CA LYS A 591 -8.37 8.15 -7.78
C LYS A 591 -7.51 7.55 -8.89
N THR A 592 -7.97 6.42 -9.41
CA THR A 592 -7.38 5.70 -10.54
C THR A 592 -8.43 5.53 -11.62
N GLY A 593 -7.98 5.29 -12.85
CA GLY A 593 -8.90 5.11 -13.97
C GLY A 593 -8.23 4.51 -15.19
N THR A 594 -9.00 3.76 -15.96
CA THR A 594 -8.55 3.24 -17.26
C THR A 594 -9.11 4.12 -18.37
N LEU A 595 -8.23 4.48 -19.30
CA LEU A 595 -8.52 5.27 -20.49
C LEU A 595 -8.63 4.34 -21.69
N CYS A 596 -9.67 4.48 -22.50
CA CYS A 596 -9.87 3.65 -23.69
C CYS A 596 -10.43 4.43 -24.87
N SER A 597 -10.12 3.99 -26.10
CA SER A 597 -10.75 4.55 -27.31
C SER A 597 -12.12 3.96 -27.61
N GLN A 598 -12.35 2.69 -27.21
CA GLN A 598 -13.61 1.96 -27.39
C GLN A 598 -14.12 1.43 -26.07
N ILE A 599 -15.45 1.35 -25.92
CA ILE A 599 -16.12 0.86 -24.71
C ILE A 599 -16.35 -0.66 -24.80
N ASP A 600 -16.81 -1.13 -25.97
CA ASP A 600 -17.13 -2.54 -26.17
C ASP A 600 -15.85 -3.39 -26.14
N GLY A 601 -15.82 -4.40 -25.26
CA GLY A 601 -14.66 -5.28 -25.06
C GLY A 601 -13.43 -4.59 -24.45
N ALA A 602 -13.58 -3.42 -23.84
CA ALA A 602 -12.50 -2.74 -23.12
C ALA A 602 -12.12 -3.49 -21.83
N VAL A 603 -10.88 -3.31 -21.37
CA VAL A 603 -10.40 -3.89 -20.10
C VAL A 603 -10.42 -2.83 -19.02
N ASN A 604 -10.94 -3.18 -17.85
CA ASN A 604 -10.79 -2.34 -16.66
C ASN A 604 -9.53 -2.74 -15.88
N LEU A 605 -8.50 -1.89 -15.94
CA LEU A 605 -7.27 -2.05 -15.16
C LEU A 605 -7.36 -1.35 -13.79
N ALA A 606 -8.46 -0.63 -13.51
CA ALA A 606 -8.69 0.09 -12.26
C ALA A 606 -9.14 -0.89 -11.16
N GLY A 607 -8.18 -1.61 -10.60
CA GLY A 607 -8.33 -2.52 -9.47
C GLY A 607 -7.06 -2.54 -8.63
N VAL A 608 -6.69 -1.39 -8.05
CA VAL A 608 -5.54 -1.36 -7.13
C VAL A 608 -5.98 -1.96 -5.80
N SER A 609 -5.47 -3.14 -5.48
CA SER A 609 -5.55 -3.68 -4.12
C SER A 609 -4.70 -2.78 -3.21
N LEU A 610 -5.33 -1.90 -2.44
CA LEU A 610 -4.62 -1.22 -1.36
C LEU A 610 -4.15 -2.30 -0.39
N SER A 611 -2.84 -2.40 -0.15
CA SER A 611 -2.28 -3.38 0.77
C SER A 611 -2.74 -3.14 2.22
N HIS A 612 -3.05 -1.88 2.56
CA HIS A 612 -3.54 -1.47 3.87
C HIS A 612 -4.72 -0.48 3.69
N PRO A 613 -5.92 -0.78 4.21
CA PRO A 613 -7.01 0.19 4.22
C PRO A 613 -6.65 1.37 5.13
N PRO A 614 -7.20 2.58 4.90
CA PRO A 614 -7.02 3.71 5.79
C PRO A 614 -7.72 3.45 7.13
N ILE A 615 -7.00 3.66 8.24
CA ILE A 615 -7.45 3.30 9.59
C ILE A 615 -7.65 4.52 10.47
N VAL A 616 -6.77 5.52 10.36
CA VAL A 616 -6.82 6.70 11.20
C VAL A 616 -7.94 7.60 10.69
N ARG A 617 -9.01 7.73 11.48
CA ARG A 617 -10.17 8.56 11.15
C ARG A 617 -10.14 9.82 12.01
N VAL A 618 -10.31 11.00 11.44
CA VAL A 618 -10.29 12.26 12.21
C VAL A 618 -11.41 13.17 11.74
N ALA A 619 -12.21 13.66 12.70
CA ALA A 619 -13.22 14.69 12.43
C ALA A 619 -12.54 16.05 12.24
N LEU A 620 -12.94 16.78 11.20
CA LEU A 620 -12.39 18.06 10.80
C LEU A 620 -13.46 19.13 10.84
N GLU A 621 -13.12 20.25 11.44
CA GLU A 621 -13.98 21.44 11.48
C GLU A 621 -13.15 22.67 11.10
N PRO A 622 -13.68 23.58 10.28
CA PRO A 622 -13.00 24.84 10.05
C PRO A 622 -13.08 25.68 11.33
N VAL A 623 -11.99 26.37 11.67
CA VAL A 623 -11.97 27.28 12.85
C VAL A 623 -13.02 28.38 12.69
N ASN A 624 -13.22 28.83 11.44
CA ASN A 624 -14.29 29.74 11.06
C ASN A 624 -15.41 28.97 10.34
N PRO A 625 -16.63 28.88 10.90
CA PRO A 625 -17.75 28.17 10.28
C PRO A 625 -18.12 28.67 8.86
N ALA A 626 -17.81 29.93 8.54
CA ALA A 626 -18.06 30.48 7.20
C ALA A 626 -17.21 29.81 6.10
N ASP A 627 -16.06 29.23 6.46
CA ASP A 627 -15.13 28.57 5.53
C ASP A 627 -15.46 27.07 5.32
N LEU A 628 -16.58 26.57 5.83
CA LEU A 628 -17.00 25.18 5.70
C LEU A 628 -17.02 24.70 4.24
N ASN A 629 -17.57 25.49 3.33
CA ASN A 629 -17.60 25.15 1.90
C ASN A 629 -16.19 25.09 1.28
N LYS A 630 -15.25 25.93 1.74
CA LYS A 630 -13.86 25.87 1.28
C LYS A 630 -13.19 24.60 1.77
N MET A 631 -13.41 24.23 3.04
CA MET A 631 -12.92 22.97 3.60
C MET A 631 -13.46 21.76 2.83
N ILE A 632 -14.76 21.71 2.54
CA ILE A 632 -15.39 20.61 1.78
C ILE A 632 -14.79 20.50 0.38
N ASN A 633 -14.60 21.63 -0.32
CA ASN A 633 -13.98 21.63 -1.65
C ASN A 633 -12.52 21.17 -1.58
N GLY A 634 -11.77 21.62 -0.57
CA GLY A 634 -10.39 21.18 -0.35
C GLY A 634 -10.30 19.69 -0.03
N LEU A 635 -11.23 19.14 0.77
CA LEU A 635 -11.30 17.72 1.09
C LEU A 635 -11.55 16.85 -0.15
N LYS A 636 -12.45 17.30 -1.04
CA LYS A 636 -12.71 16.63 -2.32
C LYS A 636 -11.49 16.67 -3.26
N MET A 637 -10.70 17.74 -3.24
CA MET A 637 -9.45 17.81 -4.01
C MET A 637 -8.39 16.87 -3.42
N LEU A 638 -8.24 16.86 -2.10
CA LEU A 638 -7.32 15.98 -1.39
C LEU A 638 -7.64 14.50 -1.64
N GLU A 639 -8.92 14.10 -1.55
CA GLU A 639 -9.36 12.72 -1.83
C GLU A 639 -9.00 12.26 -3.26
N ARG A 640 -8.99 13.17 -4.23
CA ARG A 640 -8.61 12.87 -5.61
C ARG A 640 -7.10 12.82 -5.80
N SER A 641 -6.38 13.72 -5.14
CA SER A 641 -4.91 13.82 -5.25
C SER A 641 -4.20 12.70 -4.49
N ASP A 642 -4.77 12.23 -3.38
CA ASP A 642 -4.17 11.24 -2.51
C ASP A 642 -4.78 9.85 -2.72
N PRO A 643 -3.98 8.84 -3.12
CA PRO A 643 -4.53 7.50 -3.35
C PRO A 643 -5.20 6.87 -2.13
N CYS A 644 -4.75 7.17 -0.92
CA CYS A 644 -5.22 6.53 0.31
C CYS A 644 -6.24 7.37 1.09
N ALA A 645 -6.16 8.70 1.04
CA ALA A 645 -7.11 9.55 1.76
C ALA A 645 -8.56 9.30 1.31
N GLN A 646 -9.48 9.20 2.26
CA GLN A 646 -10.92 9.10 1.98
C GLN A 646 -11.66 10.18 2.76
N TYR A 647 -12.71 10.72 2.16
CA TYR A 647 -13.54 11.73 2.78
C TYR A 647 -14.96 11.21 2.97
N GLU A 648 -15.42 11.20 4.22
CA GLU A 648 -16.75 10.75 4.59
C GLU A 648 -17.47 11.79 5.44
N VAL A 649 -18.79 11.79 5.35
CA VAL A 649 -19.66 12.56 6.23
C VAL A 649 -20.39 11.55 7.11
N LEU A 650 -20.14 11.62 8.41
CA LEU A 650 -20.81 10.73 9.35
C LEU A 650 -22.30 11.10 9.46
N PRO A 651 -23.18 10.17 9.88
CA PRO A 651 -24.58 10.48 10.15
C PRO A 651 -24.80 11.57 11.22
N SER A 652 -23.78 11.87 12.03
CA SER A 652 -23.76 13.02 12.95
C SER A 652 -23.67 14.37 12.25
N GLY A 653 -23.31 14.40 10.96
CA GLY A 653 -22.99 15.61 10.19
C GLY A 653 -21.51 16.00 10.25
N GLU A 654 -20.68 15.24 10.98
CA GLU A 654 -19.24 15.49 11.09
C GLU A 654 -18.51 15.11 9.80
N HIS A 655 -17.59 15.97 9.36
CA HIS A 655 -16.71 15.72 8.22
C HIS A 655 -15.48 14.96 8.69
N VAL A 656 -15.28 13.75 8.20
CA VAL A 656 -14.20 12.86 8.63
C VAL A 656 -13.26 12.55 7.47
N ILE A 657 -11.96 12.67 7.73
CA ILE A 657 -10.90 12.18 6.85
C ILE A 657 -10.38 10.85 7.36
N LEU A 658 -10.16 9.89 6.46
CA LEU A 658 -9.50 8.63 6.76
C LEU A 658 -8.12 8.60 6.10
N THR A 659 -7.08 8.24 6.86
CA THR A 659 -5.70 8.15 6.38
C THR A 659 -5.04 6.83 6.82
N ALA A 660 -3.94 6.46 6.16
CA ALA A 660 -3.19 5.23 6.45
C ALA A 660 -2.59 5.22 7.87
N GLY A 661 -2.15 6.38 8.36
CA GLY A 661 -1.40 6.51 9.60
C GLY A 661 -1.27 7.96 10.04
N GLU A 662 -0.58 8.17 11.15
CA GLU A 662 -0.40 9.47 11.78
C GLU A 662 0.42 10.43 10.92
N LEU A 663 1.54 9.96 10.36
CA LEU A 663 2.39 10.77 9.50
C LEU A 663 1.65 11.21 8.23
N HIS A 664 0.84 10.29 7.69
CA HIS A 664 -0.01 10.60 6.55
C HIS A 664 -1.12 11.59 6.91
N LEU A 665 -1.75 11.48 8.09
CA LEU A 665 -2.72 12.47 8.57
C LEU A 665 -2.10 13.88 8.66
N GLU A 666 -0.90 14.01 9.23
CA GLU A 666 -0.22 15.30 9.33
C GLU A 666 0.02 15.93 7.97
N ARG A 667 0.46 15.13 6.99
CA ARG A 667 0.61 15.58 5.60
C ARG A 667 -0.71 16.09 5.03
N CYS A 668 -1.76 15.29 5.14
CA CYS A 668 -3.10 15.62 4.64
C CYS A 668 -3.65 16.91 5.25
N LEU A 669 -3.50 17.09 6.56
CA LEU A 669 -3.93 18.31 7.25
C LEU A 669 -3.16 19.54 6.77
N LYS A 670 -1.86 19.40 6.56
CA LYS A 670 -1.02 20.49 6.06
C LYS A 670 -1.40 20.87 4.62
N ASP A 671 -1.58 19.88 3.74
CA ASP A 671 -2.01 20.11 2.36
C ASP A 671 -3.40 20.77 2.30
N LEU A 672 -4.30 20.36 3.19
CA LEU A 672 -5.63 20.94 3.27
C LEU A 672 -5.58 22.42 3.71
N ARG A 673 -4.75 22.76 4.71
CA ARG A 673 -4.59 24.13 5.21
C ARG A 673 -3.84 25.04 4.24
N GLU A 674 -2.77 24.56 3.62
CA GLU A 674 -1.85 25.41 2.83
C GLU A 674 -2.19 25.44 1.33
N ARG A 675 -2.62 24.31 0.75
CA ARG A 675 -2.76 24.15 -0.71
C ARG A 675 -4.21 24.15 -1.17
N PHE A 676 -5.04 23.28 -0.58
CA PHE A 676 -6.37 22.99 -1.12
C PHE A 676 -7.47 23.91 -0.58
N ALA A 677 -7.74 23.89 0.72
CA ALA A 677 -8.83 24.68 1.31
C ALA A 677 -8.40 26.11 1.63
N LYS A 678 -7.10 26.33 1.90
CA LYS A 678 -6.53 27.65 2.28
C LYS A 678 -7.29 28.29 3.44
N CYS A 679 -7.64 27.48 4.44
CA CYS A 679 -8.34 27.89 5.65
C CYS A 679 -7.79 27.17 6.88
N GLU A 680 -7.95 27.79 8.04
CA GLU A 680 -7.58 27.18 9.31
C GLU A 680 -8.56 26.06 9.67
N ILE A 681 -8.01 24.86 9.93
CA ILE A 681 -8.79 23.65 10.17
C ILE A 681 -8.36 23.05 11.50
N GLN A 682 -9.33 22.87 12.38
CA GLN A 682 -9.20 22.17 13.63
C GLN A 682 -9.48 20.69 13.40
N ALA A 683 -8.51 19.85 13.77
CA ALA A 683 -8.67 18.41 13.81
C ALA A 683 -9.13 18.00 15.21
N GLY A 684 -10.19 17.18 15.29
CA GLY A 684 -10.63 16.54 16.52
C GLY A 684 -9.69 15.41 16.94
N GLU A 685 -10.05 14.72 18.03
CA GLU A 685 -9.33 13.51 18.44
C GLU A 685 -9.48 12.40 17.42
N SER A 686 -8.41 11.63 17.22
CA SER A 686 -8.44 10.44 16.37
C SER A 686 -9.53 9.47 16.80
N ILE A 687 -10.34 9.05 15.83
CA ILE A 687 -11.39 8.05 15.94
C ILE A 687 -10.76 6.71 15.60
N VAL A 688 -10.78 5.83 16.60
CA VAL A 688 -10.29 4.46 16.47
C VAL A 688 -11.50 3.56 16.28
N PRO A 689 -11.48 2.65 15.29
CA PRO A 689 -12.53 1.67 15.16
C PRO A 689 -12.47 0.69 16.35
N TYR A 690 -13.61 0.45 16.98
CA TYR A 690 -13.78 -0.60 17.98
C TYR A 690 -14.73 -1.67 17.42
N ARG A 691 -14.70 -2.87 18.01
CA ARG A 691 -15.75 -3.87 17.80
C ARG A 691 -16.30 -4.31 19.15
N GLU A 692 -17.50 -4.84 19.14
CA GLU A 692 -18.17 -5.33 20.34
C GLU A 692 -18.33 -6.85 20.25
N THR A 693 -18.05 -7.56 21.33
CA THR A 693 -18.24 -9.02 21.37
C THR A 693 -18.78 -9.46 22.73
N ILE A 694 -19.16 -10.73 22.82
CA ILE A 694 -19.61 -11.37 24.06
C ILE A 694 -18.80 -12.61 24.33
N ILE A 695 -18.58 -12.91 25.60
CA ILE A 695 -17.93 -14.15 26.03
C ILE A 695 -18.72 -14.78 27.19
N SER A 696 -18.48 -16.07 27.40
CA SER A 696 -18.83 -16.74 28.63
C SER A 696 -17.67 -16.58 29.62
N ALA A 697 -17.89 -15.84 30.71
CA ALA A 697 -16.89 -15.61 31.76
C ALA A 697 -17.41 -16.07 33.14
N ALA A 698 -16.49 -16.39 34.06
CA ALA A 698 -16.88 -16.78 35.43
C ALA A 698 -17.53 -15.61 36.20
N GLU A 699 -17.06 -14.39 35.94
CA GLU A 699 -17.47 -13.13 36.61
C GLU A 699 -18.79 -12.55 36.06
N MET A 700 -19.65 -13.39 35.46
CA MET A 700 -20.91 -12.96 34.86
C MET A 700 -22.02 -12.76 35.89
N ASN A 701 -22.81 -11.70 35.72
CA ASN A 701 -24.06 -11.52 36.46
C ASN A 701 -25.02 -12.70 36.22
N PRO A 702 -25.89 -13.06 37.20
CA PRO A 702 -26.95 -14.06 37.00
C PRO A 702 -27.82 -13.75 35.77
N PRO A 703 -28.38 -14.77 35.09
CA PRO A 703 -29.23 -14.54 33.91
C PRO A 703 -30.42 -13.65 34.28
N LYS A 704 -30.80 -12.72 33.39
CA LYS A 704 -31.94 -11.82 33.64
C LYS A 704 -33.25 -12.57 33.88
N ASN A 705 -33.42 -13.73 33.26
CA ASN A 705 -34.54 -14.62 33.50
C ASN A 705 -34.02 -16.02 33.93
N PRO A 706 -34.25 -16.44 35.18
CA PRO A 706 -33.74 -17.72 35.68
C PRO A 706 -34.42 -18.94 35.06
N ASP A 707 -35.61 -18.79 34.49
CA ASP A 707 -36.41 -19.89 33.92
C ASP A 707 -36.02 -20.23 32.48
N LEU A 708 -35.23 -19.39 31.82
CA LEU A 708 -34.84 -19.54 30.42
C LEU A 708 -33.32 -19.74 30.28
N PRO A 709 -32.86 -20.44 29.23
CA PRO A 709 -31.44 -20.48 28.91
C PRO A 709 -30.90 -19.06 28.70
N ARG A 710 -29.66 -18.80 29.14
CA ARG A 710 -29.00 -17.49 29.00
C ARG A 710 -29.00 -17.00 27.55
N GLY A 711 -29.17 -15.70 27.37
CA GLY A 711 -29.25 -15.02 26.08
C GLY A 711 -30.61 -15.15 25.39
N THR A 712 -31.58 -15.84 26.00
CA THR A 712 -32.95 -15.97 25.45
C THR A 712 -33.78 -14.77 25.86
N VAL A 713 -34.36 -14.10 24.86
CA VAL A 713 -35.22 -12.93 25.05
C VAL A 713 -36.56 -13.20 24.39
N ILE A 714 -37.61 -13.12 25.20
CA ILE A 714 -38.99 -13.10 24.73
C ILE A 714 -39.43 -11.65 24.71
N ALA A 715 -39.71 -11.12 23.53
CA ALA A 715 -40.19 -9.76 23.41
C ALA A 715 -41.54 -9.72 22.68
N THR A 716 -42.38 -8.79 23.11
CA THR A 716 -43.76 -8.63 22.68
C THR A 716 -43.94 -7.18 22.25
N SER A 717 -44.52 -6.96 21.07
CA SER A 717 -44.81 -5.61 20.55
C SER A 717 -45.73 -4.84 21.52
N GLY A 718 -45.68 -3.50 21.47
CA GLY A 718 -46.57 -2.64 22.25
C GLY A 718 -48.04 -2.84 21.89
N SER A 719 -48.34 -3.25 20.65
CA SER A 719 -49.69 -3.63 20.21
C SER A 719 -50.09 -5.05 20.60
N LYS A 720 -49.17 -5.85 21.19
CA LYS A 720 -49.32 -7.28 21.53
C LYS A 720 -49.58 -8.22 20.35
N GLN A 721 -49.58 -7.69 19.14
CA GLN A 721 -49.84 -8.41 17.90
C GLN A 721 -48.69 -9.32 17.45
N LEU A 722 -47.47 -9.01 17.89
CA LEU A 722 -46.25 -9.75 17.56
C LEU A 722 -45.55 -10.17 18.84
N LYS A 723 -45.24 -11.47 18.93
CA LYS A 723 -44.37 -12.02 19.95
C LYS A 723 -43.32 -12.91 19.29
N PHE A 724 -42.06 -12.71 19.68
CA PHE A 724 -40.93 -13.43 19.13
C PHE A 724 -39.97 -13.83 20.25
N GLN A 725 -39.29 -14.94 20.01
CA GLN A 725 -38.29 -15.51 20.91
C GLN A 725 -36.99 -15.67 20.13
N ILE A 726 -35.96 -14.96 20.58
CA ILE A 726 -34.62 -15.01 20.01
C ILE A 726 -33.64 -15.41 21.09
N ARG A 727 -32.62 -16.17 20.70
CA ARG A 727 -31.51 -16.54 21.56
C ARG A 727 -30.19 -16.07 20.97
N VAL A 728 -29.42 -15.32 21.77
CA VAL A 728 -28.10 -14.80 21.39
C VAL A 728 -27.01 -15.62 22.07
N ARG A 729 -25.97 -16.02 21.34
CA ARG A 729 -24.81 -16.77 21.88
C ARG A 729 -23.49 -16.27 21.30
N PRO A 730 -22.37 -16.39 22.05
CA PRO A 730 -21.05 -16.15 21.50
C PRO A 730 -20.70 -17.18 20.42
N LEU A 731 -20.12 -16.74 19.32
CA LEU A 731 -19.62 -17.60 18.25
C LEU A 731 -18.21 -18.09 18.60
N PRO A 732 -17.89 -19.38 18.40
CA PRO A 732 -16.53 -19.89 18.59
C PRO A 732 -15.50 -19.13 17.75
N ARG A 733 -14.32 -18.87 18.32
CA ARG A 733 -13.27 -18.07 17.68
C ARG A 733 -12.85 -18.61 16.32
N SER A 734 -12.68 -19.92 16.20
CA SER A 734 -12.30 -20.59 14.94
C SER A 734 -13.24 -20.25 13.78
N ILE A 735 -14.55 -20.19 14.05
CA ILE A 735 -15.56 -19.86 13.04
C ILE A 735 -15.53 -18.36 12.73
N SER A 736 -15.45 -17.50 13.75
CA SER A 736 -15.40 -16.06 13.55
C SER A 736 -14.16 -15.63 12.75
N GLU A 737 -13.00 -16.22 13.01
CA GLU A 737 -11.76 -15.99 12.28
C GLU A 737 -11.83 -16.50 10.84
N PHE A 738 -12.46 -17.66 10.62
CA PHE A 738 -12.70 -18.19 9.28
C PHE A 738 -13.57 -17.26 8.44
N LEU A 739 -14.70 -16.79 8.98
CA LEU A 739 -15.60 -15.86 8.28
C LEU A 739 -14.91 -14.53 7.93
N LEU A 740 -14.09 -13.98 8.84
CA LEU A 740 -13.30 -12.78 8.56
C LEU A 740 -12.28 -13.01 7.44
N LYS A 741 -11.63 -14.19 7.41
CA LYS A 741 -10.68 -14.53 6.35
C LYS A 741 -11.34 -14.70 4.98
N GLN A 742 -12.60 -15.17 4.95
CA GLN A 742 -13.35 -15.49 3.72
C GLN A 742 -14.42 -14.45 3.35
N ALA A 743 -14.29 -13.22 3.83
CA ALA A 743 -15.24 -12.13 3.60
C ALA A 743 -15.55 -11.87 2.11
N GLU A 744 -14.54 -11.94 1.23
CA GLU A 744 -14.72 -11.73 -0.22
C GLU A 744 -15.55 -12.84 -0.88
N THR A 745 -15.32 -14.09 -0.47
CA THR A 745 -16.10 -15.24 -0.93
C THR A 745 -17.58 -15.09 -0.56
N ILE A 746 -17.87 -14.64 0.67
CA ILE A 746 -19.23 -14.36 1.12
C ILE A 746 -19.87 -13.27 0.24
N LYS A 747 -19.15 -12.19 -0.05
CA LYS A 747 -19.61 -11.09 -0.93
C LYS A 747 -19.98 -11.61 -2.33
N ARG A 748 -19.17 -12.51 -2.91
CA ARG A 748 -19.46 -13.15 -4.21
C ARG A 748 -20.71 -14.03 -4.18
N ILE A 749 -20.92 -14.80 -3.11
CA ILE A 749 -22.11 -15.66 -2.93
C ILE A 749 -23.39 -14.80 -3.00
N TYR A 750 -23.43 -13.68 -2.26
CA TYR A 750 -24.58 -12.77 -2.32
C TYR A 750 -24.71 -12.06 -3.68
N GLY A 751 -23.59 -11.68 -4.31
CA GLY A 751 -23.59 -11.09 -5.66
C GLY A 751 -24.22 -12.00 -6.71
N ARG A 752 -23.83 -13.28 -6.74
CA ARG A 752 -24.38 -14.29 -7.67
C ARG A 752 -25.88 -14.50 -7.49
N ARG A 753 -26.37 -14.50 -6.26
CA ARG A 753 -27.80 -14.65 -5.95
C ARG A 753 -28.64 -13.45 -6.45
N ARG A 754 -28.10 -12.23 -6.36
CA ARG A 754 -28.76 -11.00 -6.84
C ARG A 754 -28.94 -10.98 -8.37
N HIS A 755 -27.98 -11.55 -9.10
CA HIS A 755 -28.07 -11.69 -10.56
C HIS A 755 -29.11 -12.73 -11.00
N LEU A 756 -29.18 -13.87 -10.30
CA LEU A 756 -30.19 -14.90 -10.57
C LEU A 756 -31.64 -14.41 -10.35
N SER A 757 -31.86 -13.50 -9.39
CA SER A 757 -33.20 -12.93 -9.13
C SER A 757 -33.62 -11.84 -10.13
N THR A 758 -32.67 -11.14 -10.77
CA THR A 758 -32.96 -10.08 -11.75
C THR A 758 -33.23 -10.59 -13.16
N ASP A 759 -32.70 -11.76 -13.53
CA ASP A 759 -33.05 -12.40 -14.81
C ASP A 759 -34.44 -13.06 -14.78
N ALA A 760 -34.94 -13.45 -13.61
CA ALA A 760 -36.29 -14.03 -13.48
C ALA A 760 -37.43 -12.99 -13.53
N THR A 761 -37.13 -11.69 -13.40
CA THR A 761 -38.12 -10.60 -13.33
C THR A 761 -38.21 -9.76 -14.61
N LYS A 762 -37.38 -10.01 -15.62
CA LYS A 762 -37.41 -9.31 -16.91
C LYS A 762 -38.46 -9.82 -17.92
N GLU A 763 -39.31 -10.78 -17.54
CA GLU A 763 -40.42 -11.25 -18.39
C GLU A 763 -41.80 -10.68 -18.03
N SER A 764 -41.92 -9.73 -17.09
CA SER A 764 -43.23 -9.09 -16.85
C SER A 764 -43.14 -7.65 -16.32
N ASP A 765 -43.62 -6.75 -17.16
CA ASP A 765 -44.18 -5.42 -16.92
C ASP A 765 -43.27 -4.17 -16.77
N ASP A 766 -43.88 -3.10 -17.27
CA ASP A 766 -43.42 -1.82 -17.79
C ASP A 766 -43.35 -0.72 -16.70
N ASP A 767 -42.48 0.27 -16.95
CA ASP A 767 -42.37 1.61 -16.36
C ASP A 767 -42.73 1.87 -14.88
N THR A 768 -41.71 2.02 -14.03
CA THR A 768 -41.47 3.23 -13.18
C THR A 768 -40.13 3.11 -12.42
N PRO A 769 -39.25 4.13 -12.42
CA PRO A 769 -38.05 4.11 -11.59
C PRO A 769 -38.41 4.65 -10.20
N GLU A 770 -38.63 3.78 -9.22
CA GLU A 770 -38.62 4.21 -7.82
C GLU A 770 -37.19 4.56 -7.39
N THR A 771 -37.05 5.80 -6.92
CA THR A 771 -35.83 6.39 -6.40
C THR A 771 -35.45 5.78 -5.06
N ASP A 772 -34.65 4.70 -5.08
CA ASP A 772 -33.85 4.32 -3.92
C ASP A 772 -32.45 4.95 -4.04
N SER A 773 -32.11 5.76 -3.04
CA SER A 773 -30.88 6.53 -2.95
C SER A 773 -29.62 5.65 -3.00
N PRO A 774 -28.64 5.89 -3.90
CA PRO A 774 -27.44 5.06 -4.05
C PRO A 774 -26.34 5.37 -3.03
N HIS A 775 -26.68 5.82 -1.82
CA HIS A 775 -25.73 6.45 -0.91
C HIS A 775 -24.97 5.53 0.07
N GLU A 776 -25.25 4.23 0.13
CA GLU A 776 -24.65 3.36 1.19
C GLU A 776 -23.63 2.31 0.70
N ASP A 777 -23.35 2.19 -0.60
CA ASP A 777 -22.39 1.21 -1.14
C ASP A 777 -20.92 1.71 -1.19
N ARG A 778 -20.54 2.69 -0.36
CA ARG A 778 -19.24 3.38 -0.46
C ARG A 778 -18.06 2.76 0.31
N GLU A 779 -18.24 1.69 1.06
CA GLU A 779 -17.14 1.14 1.89
C GLU A 779 -16.79 -0.32 1.56
N GLU A 780 -15.48 -0.60 1.62
CA GLU A 780 -14.82 -1.92 1.64
C GLU A 780 -14.71 -2.64 0.28
N GLY A 781 -13.84 -2.08 -0.57
CA GLY A 781 -13.23 -2.75 -1.71
C GLY A 781 -11.71 -2.55 -1.68
N ALA A 782 -11.06 -3.01 -0.61
CA ALA A 782 -9.60 -3.12 -0.57
C ALA A 782 -9.15 -3.94 0.64
N THR A 783 -9.11 -5.27 0.49
CA THR A 783 -8.20 -6.09 1.29
C THR A 783 -7.60 -7.14 0.36
N SER A 784 -6.34 -7.48 0.60
CA SER A 784 -5.53 -8.49 -0.08
C SER A 784 -6.28 -9.60 -0.84
N SER A 785 -5.83 -9.92 -2.06
CA SER A 785 -6.11 -11.15 -2.81
C SER A 785 -5.74 -12.41 -2.01
N ARG A 786 -6.51 -12.72 -0.97
CA ARG A 786 -6.37 -13.92 -0.16
C ARG A 786 -7.45 -14.89 -0.61
N THR A 787 -7.01 -15.98 -1.24
CA THR A 787 -7.72 -17.27 -1.36
C THR A 787 -9.25 -17.17 -1.33
N THR A 788 -9.84 -16.79 -2.47
CA THR A 788 -11.28 -16.89 -2.66
C THR A 788 -11.64 -18.35 -2.95
N LEU A 789 -12.27 -19.02 -1.99
CA LEU A 789 -12.77 -20.40 -2.16
C LEU A 789 -13.95 -20.43 -3.15
N SER A 790 -14.19 -21.59 -3.76
CA SER A 790 -15.47 -21.85 -4.44
C SER A 790 -16.61 -21.84 -3.41
N ALA A 791 -17.85 -21.59 -3.86
CA ALA A 791 -19.00 -21.60 -2.95
C ALA A 791 -19.21 -22.99 -2.28
N GLU A 792 -18.82 -24.07 -2.97
CA GLU A 792 -18.93 -25.44 -2.45
C GLU A 792 -17.83 -25.75 -1.44
N ASP A 793 -16.60 -25.30 -1.69
CA ASP A 793 -15.48 -25.54 -0.77
C ASP A 793 -15.57 -24.66 0.48
N PHE A 794 -16.06 -23.43 0.33
CA PHE A 794 -16.45 -22.60 1.46
C PHE A 794 -17.44 -23.32 2.38
N LYS A 795 -18.45 -24.00 1.81
CA LYS A 795 -19.44 -24.76 2.57
C LYS A 795 -18.80 -25.93 3.33
N LYS A 796 -17.91 -26.70 2.68
CA LYS A 796 -17.20 -27.83 3.30
C LYS A 796 -16.27 -27.40 4.43
N GLU A 797 -15.49 -26.34 4.23
CA GLU A 797 -14.58 -25.83 5.25
C GLU A 797 -15.34 -25.23 6.44
N LEU A 798 -16.43 -24.51 6.17
CA LEU A 798 -17.30 -23.99 7.22
C LEU A 798 -17.94 -25.14 8.04
N GLU A 799 -18.40 -26.20 7.38
CA GLU A 799 -18.92 -27.41 8.05
C GLU A 799 -17.85 -28.08 8.91
N THR A 800 -16.62 -28.17 8.40
CA THR A 800 -15.47 -28.69 9.14
C THR A 800 -15.21 -27.85 10.39
N CYS A 801 -15.26 -26.51 10.28
CA CYS A 801 -15.10 -25.61 11.41
C CYS A 801 -16.19 -25.82 12.48
N PHE A 802 -17.46 -25.99 12.09
CA PHE A 802 -18.55 -26.31 13.03
C PHE A 802 -18.37 -27.67 13.70
N SER A 803 -17.92 -28.68 12.96
CA SER A 803 -17.69 -30.03 13.50
C SER A 803 -16.51 -30.13 14.46
N ALA A 804 -15.50 -29.26 14.31
CA ALA A 804 -14.31 -29.21 15.16
C ALA A 804 -14.58 -28.62 16.55
N VAL A 805 -15.72 -27.94 16.75
CA VAL A 805 -16.08 -27.35 18.04
C VAL A 805 -16.40 -28.45 19.04
N LYS A 806 -15.63 -28.52 20.13
CA LYS A 806 -15.79 -29.54 21.18
C LYS A 806 -16.94 -29.23 22.14
N GLU A 807 -17.20 -27.94 22.38
CA GLU A 807 -18.25 -27.43 23.27
C GLU A 807 -19.59 -27.33 22.51
N ASP A 808 -20.72 -27.55 23.19
CA ASP A 808 -22.07 -27.36 22.61
C ASP A 808 -22.35 -28.13 21.29
N LYS A 809 -21.86 -29.37 21.15
CA LYS A 809 -22.02 -30.17 19.91
C LYS A 809 -23.46 -30.31 19.42
N GLU A 810 -24.43 -30.34 20.33
CA GLU A 810 -25.87 -30.40 20.00
C GLU A 810 -26.37 -29.17 19.25
N VAL A 811 -25.73 -28.02 19.46
CA VAL A 811 -26.08 -26.73 18.85
C VAL A 811 -25.43 -26.62 17.47
N TRP A 812 -24.16 -27.03 17.36
CA TRP A 812 -23.33 -26.79 16.18
C TRP A 812 -23.35 -27.92 15.14
N GLY A 813 -23.71 -29.15 15.52
CA GLY A 813 -23.64 -30.34 14.66
C GLY A 813 -24.54 -30.32 13.40
N ASN A 814 -25.44 -29.34 13.27
CA ASN A 814 -26.23 -29.10 12.05
C ASN A 814 -26.54 -27.59 11.87
N ALA A 815 -25.59 -26.73 12.24
CA ALA A 815 -25.77 -25.28 12.17
C ALA A 815 -25.79 -24.77 10.72
N LEU A 816 -24.98 -25.35 9.84
CA LEU A 816 -24.81 -24.87 8.46
C LEU A 816 -26.11 -24.89 7.66
N ALA A 817 -26.93 -25.93 7.81
CA ALA A 817 -28.22 -26.06 7.14
C ALA A 817 -29.30 -25.07 7.65
N LYS A 818 -29.02 -24.35 8.74
CA LYS A 818 -29.94 -23.41 9.39
C LYS A 818 -29.54 -21.94 9.18
N ILE A 819 -28.43 -21.67 8.48
CA ILE A 819 -27.93 -20.32 8.26
C ILE A 819 -28.90 -19.57 7.33
N LEU A 820 -29.35 -18.41 7.79
CA LEU A 820 -30.12 -17.46 6.99
C LEU A 820 -29.21 -16.44 6.33
N GLU A 821 -28.43 -15.72 7.13
CA GLU A 821 -27.56 -14.64 6.65
C GLU A 821 -26.32 -14.43 7.53
N PHE A 822 -25.34 -13.73 6.96
CA PHE A 822 -24.16 -13.22 7.66
C PHE A 822 -24.34 -11.73 7.95
N GLY A 823 -23.67 -11.19 8.96
CA GLY A 823 -23.79 -9.77 9.31
C GLY A 823 -22.60 -9.22 10.09
N PRO A 824 -22.40 -7.88 10.12
CA PRO A 824 -23.17 -6.86 9.40
C PRO A 824 -22.86 -6.81 7.89
N LYS A 825 -23.64 -6.04 7.13
CA LYS A 825 -23.51 -5.80 5.68
C LYS A 825 -23.42 -7.08 4.83
N LYS A 826 -24.02 -8.19 5.29
CA LYS A 826 -23.98 -9.51 4.62
C LYS A 826 -22.58 -10.11 4.41
N ILE A 827 -21.56 -9.63 5.12
CA ILE A 827 -20.16 -10.07 4.96
C ILE A 827 -19.49 -10.38 6.31
N GLY A 828 -20.01 -9.82 7.42
CA GLY A 828 -19.35 -9.92 8.73
C GLY A 828 -19.44 -11.28 9.43
N ALA A 829 -18.64 -11.42 10.49
CA ALA A 829 -18.50 -12.64 11.30
C ALA A 829 -19.59 -12.83 12.38
N ASN A 830 -20.83 -12.48 12.05
CA ASN A 830 -22.01 -12.81 12.84
C ASN A 830 -22.98 -13.62 11.98
N ILE A 831 -23.73 -14.53 12.61
CA ILE A 831 -24.59 -15.48 11.89
C ILE A 831 -26.01 -15.42 12.44
N LEU A 832 -26.99 -15.36 11.54
CA LEU A 832 -28.40 -15.53 11.85
C LEU A 832 -28.85 -16.95 11.50
N PHE A 833 -29.49 -17.63 12.44
CA PHE A 833 -29.97 -19.01 12.30
C PHE A 833 -31.50 -19.09 12.42
N ASP A 834 -32.12 -19.92 11.59
CA ASP A 834 -33.50 -20.36 11.75
C ASP A 834 -33.57 -21.67 12.54
N THR A 835 -34.11 -21.59 13.76
CA THR A 835 -34.41 -22.76 14.60
C THR A 835 -35.90 -22.95 14.84
N THR A 836 -36.75 -22.26 14.09
CA THR A 836 -38.19 -22.39 14.23
C THR A 836 -38.64 -23.82 13.86
N PRO A 837 -39.61 -24.41 14.58
CA PRO A 837 -40.07 -25.79 14.33
C PRO A 837 -40.62 -26.02 12.92
N THR A 838 -41.04 -24.95 12.25
CA THR A 838 -41.68 -24.97 10.92
C THR A 838 -40.73 -24.63 9.77
N GLY A 839 -39.50 -24.17 10.06
CA GLY A 839 -38.52 -23.79 9.03
C GLY A 839 -39.05 -22.72 8.08
N ARG A 840 -39.61 -21.64 8.63
CA ARG A 840 -40.42 -20.65 7.87
C ARG A 840 -39.62 -19.78 6.90
N TYR A 841 -38.30 -19.69 7.06
CA TYR A 841 -37.47 -18.74 6.34
C TYR A 841 -36.61 -19.40 5.26
N GLU A 842 -36.32 -18.66 4.19
CA GLU A 842 -35.43 -19.12 3.12
C GLU A 842 -33.99 -19.17 3.60
N ARG A 843 -33.36 -20.35 3.49
CA ARG A 843 -32.00 -20.60 3.98
C ARG A 843 -30.97 -20.21 2.93
N LEU A 844 -29.78 -19.83 3.38
CA LEU A 844 -28.72 -19.33 2.48
C LEU A 844 -28.22 -20.40 1.49
N PHE A 845 -28.14 -21.65 1.93
CA PHE A 845 -27.52 -22.76 1.20
C PHE A 845 -28.52 -23.84 0.74
N SER A 846 -29.82 -23.54 0.68
CA SER A 846 -30.82 -24.48 0.14
C SER A 846 -30.97 -24.32 -1.37
N ASP A 847 -30.94 -25.44 -2.10
CA ASP A 847 -31.28 -25.46 -3.53
C ASP A 847 -32.77 -25.14 -3.69
N GLY A 848 -33.10 -24.16 -4.54
CA GLY A 848 -34.45 -23.59 -4.72
C GLY A 848 -35.53 -24.53 -5.27
N SER A 849 -35.41 -25.85 -5.08
CA SER A 849 -36.29 -26.87 -5.67
C SER A 849 -37.52 -27.24 -4.83
N ASN A 850 -37.76 -26.60 -3.69
CA ASN A 850 -38.92 -26.93 -2.85
C ASN A 850 -39.38 -25.70 -2.06
N ASN A 851 -40.38 -24.96 -2.55
CA ASN A 851 -41.26 -24.15 -1.70
C ASN A 851 -42.48 -23.62 -2.47
N LYS A 852 -43.55 -24.43 -2.53
CA LYS A 852 -44.91 -23.96 -2.90
C LYS A 852 -45.77 -23.56 -1.69
N SER A 853 -45.24 -23.61 -0.47
CA SER A 853 -46.02 -23.42 0.77
C SER A 853 -45.64 -22.20 1.64
N VAL A 854 -44.81 -21.27 1.15
CA VAL A 854 -44.29 -20.14 1.97
C VAL A 854 -44.84 -18.80 1.44
N ARG A 855 -46.16 -18.57 1.52
CA ARG A 855 -46.74 -17.27 1.13
C ARG A 855 -47.05 -16.33 2.30
N ASP A 856 -47.36 -16.86 3.49
CA ASP A 856 -47.77 -16.00 4.62
C ASP A 856 -46.60 -15.55 5.52
N SER A 857 -45.45 -16.24 5.49
CA SER A 857 -44.26 -15.89 6.31
C SER A 857 -43.20 -15.05 5.57
N ALA A 858 -43.41 -14.78 4.29
CA ALA A 858 -42.50 -13.97 3.46
C ALA A 858 -42.55 -12.46 3.82
N LEU A 859 -43.66 -11.98 4.39
CA LEU A 859 -43.91 -10.55 4.65
C LEU A 859 -42.90 -9.88 5.60
N PHE A 860 -42.34 -10.61 6.58
CA PHE A 860 -41.44 -10.04 7.60
C PHE A 860 -40.01 -10.59 7.58
N SER A 861 -39.70 -11.58 6.73
CA SER A 861 -38.35 -12.17 6.61
C SER A 861 -37.29 -11.11 6.34
N ASP A 862 -37.54 -10.26 5.35
CA ASP A 862 -36.63 -9.18 4.96
C ASP A 862 -36.46 -8.13 6.08
N LYS A 863 -37.50 -7.94 6.90
CA LYS A 863 -37.48 -6.98 8.02
C LYS A 863 -36.66 -7.52 9.19
N ILE A 864 -36.75 -8.82 9.47
CA ILE A 864 -35.92 -9.49 10.49
C ILE A 864 -34.46 -9.52 10.03
N SER A 865 -34.20 -9.82 8.75
CA SER A 865 -32.88 -9.71 8.14
C SER A 865 -32.32 -8.29 8.32
N TYR A 866 -33.06 -7.27 7.90
CA TYR A 866 -32.64 -5.87 8.06
C TYR A 866 -32.39 -5.49 9.53
N ALA A 867 -33.25 -5.93 10.45
CA ALA A 867 -33.09 -5.69 11.88
C ALA A 867 -31.82 -6.35 12.45
N PHE A 868 -31.50 -7.57 12.00
CA PHE A 868 -30.26 -8.27 12.35
C PHE A 868 -29.03 -7.54 11.80
N GLN A 869 -29.08 -7.08 10.55
CA GLN A 869 -28.00 -6.27 9.96
C GLN A 869 -27.78 -4.97 10.75
N LEU A 870 -28.86 -4.29 11.14
CA LEU A 870 -28.81 -3.08 11.96
C LEU A 870 -28.26 -3.35 13.38
N ALA A 871 -28.74 -4.42 14.04
CA ALA A 871 -28.32 -4.79 15.39
C ALA A 871 -26.84 -5.19 15.46
N THR A 872 -26.33 -5.84 14.41
CA THR A 872 -24.92 -6.22 14.32
C THR A 872 -24.04 -5.08 13.79
N SER A 873 -24.60 -4.13 13.03
CA SER A 873 -23.89 -2.91 12.60
C SER A 873 -23.70 -1.92 13.74
N GLN A 874 -24.66 -1.83 14.66
CA GLN A 874 -24.64 -0.92 15.80
C GLN A 874 -24.82 -1.73 17.09
N GLY A 875 -23.72 -2.06 17.74
CA GLY A 875 -23.73 -2.80 18.99
C GLY A 875 -24.27 -2.00 20.19
N PRO A 876 -24.67 -2.68 21.27
CA PRO A 876 -25.32 -2.06 22.42
C PRO A 876 -24.39 -1.21 23.31
N LEU A 877 -23.07 -1.40 23.25
CA LEU A 877 -22.12 -0.69 24.13
C LEU A 877 -21.84 0.72 23.62
N CYS A 878 -21.46 0.85 22.35
CA CYS A 878 -20.92 2.08 21.76
C CYS A 878 -21.51 2.37 20.38
N ARG A 879 -22.53 1.61 19.94
CA ARG A 879 -22.97 1.61 18.52
C ARG A 879 -21.81 1.33 17.57
N GLU A 880 -20.92 0.43 17.96
CA GLU A 880 -19.84 -0.08 17.13
C GLU A 880 -20.20 -1.47 16.60
N PRO A 881 -19.67 -1.89 15.45
CA PRO A 881 -20.06 -3.17 14.88
C PRO A 881 -19.73 -4.34 15.80
N VAL A 882 -20.68 -5.28 15.89
CA VAL A 882 -20.57 -6.51 16.67
C VAL A 882 -19.76 -7.55 15.89
N GLN A 883 -18.98 -8.37 16.59
CA GLN A 883 -18.20 -9.46 16.01
C GLN A 883 -18.30 -10.73 16.86
N GLY A 884 -18.45 -11.88 16.19
CA GLY A 884 -18.44 -13.18 16.84
C GLY A 884 -19.73 -13.48 17.60
N VAL A 885 -20.89 -13.11 17.04
CA VAL A 885 -22.20 -13.36 17.66
C VAL A 885 -23.10 -14.22 16.77
N ALA A 886 -23.73 -15.22 17.38
CA ALA A 886 -24.75 -16.07 16.76
C ALA A 886 -26.13 -15.72 17.31
N VAL A 887 -27.10 -15.49 16.42
CA VAL A 887 -28.49 -15.17 16.76
C VAL A 887 -29.39 -16.28 16.23
N PHE A 888 -30.19 -16.89 17.09
CA PHE A 888 -31.11 -17.98 16.77
C PHE A 888 -32.56 -17.49 16.91
N ILE A 889 -33.35 -17.66 15.85
CA ILE A 889 -34.80 -17.41 15.88
C ILE A 889 -35.48 -18.70 16.33
N GLU A 890 -36.06 -18.71 17.53
CA GLU A 890 -36.69 -19.90 18.11
C GLU A 890 -38.21 -19.93 17.83
N ASP A 891 -38.90 -18.80 18.00
CA ASP A 891 -40.34 -18.71 17.75
C ASP A 891 -40.77 -17.31 17.27
N VAL A 892 -41.78 -17.26 16.39
CA VAL A 892 -42.41 -16.03 15.91
C VAL A 892 -43.91 -16.27 15.77
N THR A 893 -44.68 -15.52 16.56
CA THR A 893 -46.14 -15.59 16.61
C THR A 893 -46.74 -14.24 16.21
N LEU A 894 -47.69 -14.30 15.28
CA LEU A 894 -48.43 -13.17 14.72
C LEU A 894 -49.92 -13.43 14.94
N GLU A 895 -50.64 -12.46 15.49
CA GLU A 895 -52.10 -12.45 15.49
C GLU A 895 -52.62 -11.84 14.16
N GLU A 896 -53.75 -12.33 13.62
CA GLU A 896 -54.30 -11.92 12.30
C GLU A 896 -54.73 -10.44 12.26
N ILE A 897 -54.31 -9.71 11.23
CA ILE A 897 -54.50 -8.25 11.09
C ILE A 897 -54.77 -7.87 9.62
N GLY A 898 -55.54 -6.80 9.37
CA GLY A 898 -55.85 -6.25 8.05
C GLY A 898 -54.79 -5.32 7.44
N ASP A 899 -54.90 -5.05 6.14
CA ASP A 899 -53.81 -4.54 5.29
C ASP A 899 -53.19 -3.17 5.68
N GLU A 900 -53.96 -2.26 6.29
CA GLU A 900 -53.50 -0.90 6.64
C GLU A 900 -52.54 -0.84 7.86
N GLU A 901 -52.46 -1.90 8.67
CA GLU A 901 -51.59 -1.94 9.86
C GLU A 901 -50.18 -2.50 9.56
N HIS A 902 -49.94 -3.10 8.38
CA HIS A 902 -48.67 -3.73 8.02
C HIS A 902 -47.47 -2.77 7.98
N THR A 903 -47.67 -1.51 7.55
CA THR A 903 -46.58 -0.52 7.49
C THR A 903 -46.16 -0.06 8.89
N ARG A 904 -47.10 0.06 9.84
CA ARG A 904 -46.80 0.39 11.24
C ARG A 904 -46.08 -0.75 11.95
N LEU A 905 -46.53 -1.98 11.70
CA LEU A 905 -45.90 -3.20 12.21
C LEU A 905 -44.45 -3.36 11.73
N THR A 906 -44.14 -2.94 10.50
CA THR A 906 -42.79 -3.05 9.93
C THR A 906 -41.72 -2.32 10.77
N GLY A 907 -41.96 -1.06 11.12
CA GLY A 907 -41.02 -0.28 11.94
C GLY A 907 -40.92 -0.83 13.37
N GLU A 908 -42.03 -1.37 13.88
CA GLU A 908 -42.07 -1.96 15.21
C GLU A 908 -41.29 -3.27 15.28
N VAL A 909 -41.44 -4.16 14.29
CA VAL A 909 -40.67 -5.42 14.14
C VAL A 909 -39.17 -5.12 14.15
N ILE A 910 -38.71 -4.16 13.35
CA ILE A 910 -37.28 -3.83 13.24
C ILE A 910 -36.71 -3.40 14.59
N ARG A 911 -37.39 -2.47 15.27
CA ARG A 911 -36.97 -1.99 16.60
C ARG A 911 -36.96 -3.12 17.62
N LEU A 912 -38.03 -3.91 17.64
CA LEU A 912 -38.26 -4.95 18.62
C LEU A 912 -37.21 -6.08 18.50
N VAL A 913 -36.96 -6.58 17.29
CA VAL A 913 -35.93 -7.59 17.01
C VAL A 913 -34.54 -7.07 17.37
N ARG A 914 -34.21 -5.84 16.97
CA ARG A 914 -32.92 -5.21 17.32
C ARG A 914 -32.73 -5.12 18.83
N ASP A 915 -33.73 -4.60 19.55
CA ASP A 915 -33.65 -4.41 20.99
C ASP A 915 -33.55 -5.75 21.73
N ALA A 916 -34.20 -6.81 21.25
CA ALA A 916 -34.05 -8.16 21.80
C ALA A 916 -32.67 -8.76 21.56
N VAL A 917 -32.07 -8.56 20.38
CA VAL A 917 -30.68 -8.96 20.12
C VAL A 917 -29.74 -8.24 21.08
N TRP A 918 -29.92 -6.94 21.30
CA TRP A 918 -29.13 -6.17 22.27
C TRP A 918 -29.34 -6.64 23.71
N GLN A 919 -30.58 -6.95 24.11
CA GLN A 919 -30.87 -7.47 25.45
C GLN A 919 -30.23 -8.83 25.70
N GLY A 920 -30.25 -9.72 24.70
CA GLY A 920 -29.61 -11.03 24.75
C GLY A 920 -28.08 -10.91 24.76
N PHE A 921 -27.52 -9.97 24.00
CA PHE A 921 -26.10 -9.62 24.06
C PHE A 921 -25.67 -9.18 25.47
N LEU A 922 -26.42 -8.26 26.09
CA LEU A 922 -26.17 -7.76 27.45
C LEU A 922 -26.54 -8.74 28.57
N ASP A 923 -27.04 -9.93 28.24
CA ASP A 923 -27.22 -11.02 29.20
C ASP A 923 -25.95 -11.90 29.29
N TRP A 924 -25.03 -11.76 28.33
CA TRP A 924 -23.66 -12.31 28.41
C TRP A 924 -22.69 -11.25 28.95
N SER A 925 -21.42 -11.63 29.17
CA SER A 925 -20.37 -10.66 29.53
C SER A 925 -19.91 -9.90 28.28
N PRO A 926 -20.23 -8.61 28.12
CA PRO A 926 -19.76 -7.84 26.98
C PRO A 926 -18.26 -7.55 27.08
N ARG A 927 -17.61 -7.51 25.92
CA ARG A 927 -16.19 -7.15 25.77
C ARG A 927 -16.04 -6.15 24.64
N ILE A 928 -15.20 -5.15 24.86
CA ILE A 928 -14.75 -4.24 23.80
C ILE A 928 -13.51 -4.84 23.13
N MET A 929 -13.49 -4.86 21.79
CA MET A 929 -12.33 -5.28 21.02
C MET A 929 -11.58 -4.06 20.52
N LEU A 930 -10.29 -4.03 20.83
CA LEU A 930 -9.38 -2.97 20.44
C LEU A 930 -8.75 -3.32 19.10
N ALA A 931 -8.68 -2.33 18.20
CA ALA A 931 -7.81 -2.42 17.04
C ALA A 931 -6.34 -2.52 17.50
N MET A 932 -5.57 -3.45 16.94
CA MET A 932 -4.18 -3.72 17.31
C MET A 932 -3.22 -3.51 16.13
N TYR A 933 -2.13 -2.80 16.39
CA TYR A 933 -0.95 -2.77 15.55
C TYR A 933 0.04 -3.84 16.02
N SER A 934 0.55 -4.63 15.08
CA SER A 934 1.85 -5.26 15.27
C SER A 934 2.92 -4.20 15.06
N CYS A 935 3.83 -4.10 16.01
CA CYS A 935 4.93 -3.18 15.98
C CYS A 935 6.26 -3.93 15.95
N GLU A 936 6.98 -3.76 14.84
CA GLU A 936 8.37 -4.19 14.73
C GLU A 936 9.29 -3.01 15.05
N ILE A 937 10.21 -3.22 15.99
CA ILE A 937 11.13 -2.19 16.46
C ILE A 937 12.54 -2.73 16.32
N GLN A 938 13.36 -2.02 15.55
CA GLN A 938 14.79 -2.30 15.48
C GLN A 938 15.53 -1.37 16.43
N ALA A 939 16.37 -1.93 17.28
CA ALA A 939 17.04 -1.22 18.35
C ALA A 939 18.40 -1.85 18.66
N THR A 940 19.37 -1.03 19.08
CA THR A 940 20.63 -1.54 19.63
C THR A 940 20.47 -1.96 21.09
N THR A 941 21.39 -2.80 21.56
CA THR A 941 21.41 -3.29 22.96
C THR A 941 21.33 -2.18 24.01
N GLU A 942 21.94 -1.02 23.74
CA GLU A 942 22.01 0.11 24.66
C GLU A 942 20.64 0.78 24.92
N VAL A 943 19.71 0.70 23.96
CA VAL A 943 18.42 1.39 24.03
C VAL A 943 17.23 0.47 24.27
N LEU A 944 17.44 -0.86 24.34
CA LEU A 944 16.38 -1.87 24.54
C LEU A 944 15.50 -1.58 25.77
N GLY A 945 16.11 -1.29 26.91
CA GLY A 945 15.37 -0.99 28.14
C GLY A 945 14.46 0.24 28.00
N ARG A 946 14.85 1.23 27.19
CA ARG A 946 14.03 2.42 26.90
C ARG A 946 12.87 2.07 25.98
N VAL A 947 13.08 1.21 25.00
CA VAL A 947 12.03 0.72 24.09
C VAL A 947 10.97 -0.04 24.90
N TYR A 948 11.37 -0.99 25.73
CA TYR A 948 10.45 -1.75 26.60
C TYR A 948 9.64 -0.85 27.53
N ALA A 949 10.27 0.16 28.12
CA ALA A 949 9.55 1.11 28.97
C ALA A 949 8.45 1.87 28.22
N VAL A 950 8.65 2.21 26.93
CA VAL A 950 7.63 2.89 26.12
C VAL A 950 6.51 1.94 25.73
N VAL A 951 6.85 0.74 25.23
CA VAL A 951 5.86 -0.27 24.82
C VAL A 951 4.94 -0.63 26.00
N THR A 952 5.50 -0.95 27.16
CA THR A 952 4.72 -1.32 28.35
C THR A 952 3.85 -0.17 28.86
N ARG A 953 4.36 1.07 28.85
CA ARG A 953 3.56 2.25 29.25
C ARG A 953 2.33 2.41 28.39
N ARG A 954 2.46 2.14 27.09
CA ARG A 954 1.38 2.24 26.11
C ARG A 954 0.53 0.96 26.01
N ARG A 955 0.61 0.09 27.04
CA ARG A 955 -0.13 -1.19 27.13
C ARG A 955 0.19 -2.16 26.00
N GLY A 956 1.36 -2.03 25.38
CA GLY A 956 1.83 -2.98 24.39
C GLY A 956 2.40 -4.24 25.03
N ARG A 957 2.30 -5.36 24.31
CA ARG A 957 2.86 -6.68 24.70
C ARG A 957 3.96 -7.07 23.75
N ILE A 958 5.13 -7.44 24.26
CA ILE A 958 6.23 -7.98 23.45
C ILE A 958 5.91 -9.46 23.16
N LEU A 959 5.96 -9.83 21.87
CA LEU A 959 5.75 -11.20 21.40
C LEU A 959 7.07 -11.97 21.30
N SER A 960 8.08 -11.35 20.71
CA SER A 960 9.39 -11.98 20.50
C SER A 960 10.51 -10.93 20.42
N GLU A 961 11.70 -11.36 20.82
CA GLU A 961 12.95 -10.60 20.70
C GLU A 961 13.98 -11.48 19.99
N THR A 962 14.51 -11.01 18.87
CA THR A 962 15.51 -11.75 18.08
C THR A 962 16.70 -10.87 17.74
N MET A 963 17.91 -11.35 18.04
CA MET A 963 19.16 -10.68 17.66
C MET A 963 19.44 -10.91 16.16
N LYS A 964 19.78 -9.85 15.42
CA LYS A 964 20.24 -9.96 14.04
C LYS A 964 21.71 -10.39 14.01
N GLU A 965 21.98 -11.61 13.56
CA GLU A 965 23.33 -12.16 13.47
C GLU A 965 24.29 -11.24 12.68
N GLY A 966 25.50 -11.03 13.20
CA GLY A 966 26.52 -10.18 12.57
C GLY A 966 26.36 -8.68 12.84
N THR A 967 25.32 -8.27 13.56
CA THR A 967 25.09 -6.87 13.94
C THR A 967 24.80 -6.75 15.44
N SER A 968 24.87 -5.52 15.98
CA SER A 968 24.46 -5.22 17.37
C SER A 968 22.97 -4.90 17.50
N PHE A 969 22.18 -5.10 16.44
CA PHE A 969 20.76 -4.79 16.40
C PHE A 969 19.91 -5.98 16.83
N PHE A 970 18.83 -5.65 17.54
CA PHE A 970 17.75 -6.54 17.94
C PHE A 970 16.49 -6.10 17.21
N THR A 971 15.70 -7.10 16.82
CA THR A 971 14.36 -6.89 16.28
C THR A 971 13.36 -7.35 17.34
N ILE A 972 12.54 -6.42 17.81
CA ILE A 972 11.50 -6.66 18.79
C ILE A 972 10.17 -6.65 18.06
N LEU A 973 9.42 -7.74 18.16
CA LEU A 973 8.03 -7.81 17.71
C LEU A 973 7.11 -7.60 18.90
N SER A 974 6.20 -6.64 18.81
CA SER A 974 5.22 -6.32 19.84
C SER A 974 3.83 -6.10 19.26
N LEU A 975 2.81 -6.15 20.11
CA LEU A 975 1.44 -5.74 19.80
C LEU A 975 1.11 -4.49 20.59
N LEU A 976 0.50 -3.51 19.95
CA LEU A 976 0.17 -2.21 20.52
C LEU A 976 -1.27 -1.82 20.16
N PRO A 977 -2.13 -1.43 21.12
CA PRO A 977 -3.46 -0.91 20.81
C PRO A 977 -3.37 0.37 19.96
N VAL A 978 -4.17 0.44 18.89
CA VAL A 978 -4.19 1.60 17.97
C VAL A 978 -4.52 2.89 18.74
N ALA A 979 -5.44 2.83 19.71
CA ALA A 979 -5.80 3.98 20.55
C ALA A 979 -4.64 4.55 21.36
N GLU A 980 -3.67 3.72 21.73
CA GLU A 980 -2.50 4.13 22.51
C GLU A 980 -1.28 4.39 21.59
N SER A 981 -1.40 4.21 20.28
CA SER A 981 -0.28 4.30 19.32
C SER A 981 0.05 5.71 18.84
N PHE A 982 -0.85 6.69 19.01
CA PHE A 982 -0.63 8.07 18.54
C PHE A 982 0.53 8.75 19.27
N GLY A 983 1.53 9.23 18.53
CA GLY A 983 2.78 9.79 19.07
C GLY A 983 3.74 8.74 19.64
N PHE A 984 3.48 7.45 19.44
CA PHE A 984 4.37 6.36 19.88
C PHE A 984 5.71 6.39 19.14
N SER A 985 5.68 6.59 17.82
CA SER A 985 6.88 6.64 16.98
C SER A 985 7.81 7.78 17.38
N ASP A 986 7.25 8.95 17.63
CA ASP A 986 8.01 10.12 18.09
C ASP A 986 8.55 9.94 19.50
N GLU A 987 7.78 9.33 20.40
CA GLU A 987 8.24 9.07 21.77
C GLU A 987 9.41 8.08 21.78
N ILE A 988 9.34 7.00 21.00
CA ILE A 988 10.46 6.06 20.84
C ILE A 988 11.65 6.79 20.26
N ARG A 989 11.48 7.48 19.12
CA ARG A 989 12.56 8.20 18.44
C ARG A 989 13.23 9.21 19.37
N LYS A 990 12.47 9.95 20.18
CA LYS A 990 13.01 10.93 21.14
C LYS A 990 13.74 10.27 22.30
N ARG A 991 13.22 9.17 22.87
CA ARG A 991 13.84 8.47 24.01
C ARG A 991 15.10 7.67 23.63
N THR A 992 15.17 7.21 22.38
CA THR A 992 16.32 6.49 21.84
C THR A 992 17.28 7.40 21.07
N SER A 993 17.02 8.71 21.02
CA SER A 993 17.78 9.68 20.21
C SER A 993 17.89 9.27 18.73
N GLY A 994 16.84 8.63 18.19
CA GLY A 994 16.77 8.12 16.83
C GLY A 994 17.36 6.72 16.63
N ALA A 995 17.92 6.09 17.66
CA ALA A 995 18.54 4.76 17.56
C ALA A 995 17.53 3.60 17.45
N ALA A 996 16.23 3.88 17.62
CA ALA A 996 15.18 2.93 17.34
C ALA A 996 14.07 3.58 16.52
N SER A 997 13.57 2.86 15.52
CA SER A 997 12.45 3.27 14.71
C SER A 997 11.38 2.17 14.74
N PRO A 998 10.19 2.45 15.29
CA PRO A 998 9.08 1.50 15.25
C PRO A 998 8.37 1.55 13.89
N GLN A 999 7.84 0.41 13.47
CA GLN A 999 6.95 0.29 12.32
C GLN A 999 5.64 -0.31 12.79
N LEU A 1000 4.52 0.34 12.46
CA LEU A 1000 3.17 -0.07 12.89
C LEU A 1000 2.42 -0.68 11.70
N ILE A 1001 1.95 -1.93 11.86
CA ILE A 1001 1.19 -2.67 10.86
C ILE A 1001 -0.10 -3.17 11.49
N PHE A 1002 -1.25 -2.88 10.86
CA PHE A 1002 -2.54 -3.37 11.37
C PHE A 1002 -2.64 -4.89 11.27
N THR A 1003 -3.00 -5.52 12.39
CA THR A 1003 -3.10 -6.99 12.47
C THR A 1003 -4.54 -7.46 12.63
N GLY A 1004 -5.40 -6.66 13.28
CA GLY A 1004 -6.80 -7.01 13.50
C GLY A 1004 -7.34 -6.43 14.81
N PHE A 1005 -8.39 -7.06 15.33
CA PHE A 1005 -9.02 -6.70 16.59
C PHE A 1005 -8.74 -7.76 17.65
N GLU A 1006 -8.28 -7.34 18.83
CA GLU A 1006 -8.08 -8.21 20.00
C GLU A 1006 -9.06 -7.79 21.10
N MET A 1007 -9.68 -8.77 21.76
CA MET A 1007 -10.58 -8.49 22.88
C MET A 1007 -9.78 -7.96 24.08
N LEU A 1008 -10.23 -6.86 24.68
CA LEU A 1008 -9.74 -6.43 25.98
C LEU A 1008 -10.46 -7.27 27.03
N ASP A 1009 -9.73 -8.09 27.79
CA ASP A 1009 -10.33 -8.99 28.78
C ASP A 1009 -10.72 -8.27 30.08
N GLN A 1010 -11.64 -7.32 29.95
CA GLN A 1010 -12.27 -6.57 31.04
C GLN A 1010 -13.72 -6.27 30.65
N ASP A 1011 -14.67 -6.56 31.55
CA ASP A 1011 -16.07 -6.19 31.35
C ASP A 1011 -16.24 -4.68 31.65
N PRO A 1012 -16.77 -3.86 30.73
CA PRO A 1012 -17.00 -2.44 30.99
C PRO A 1012 -18.06 -2.18 32.08
N PHE A 1013 -18.91 -3.15 32.40
CA PHE A 1013 -19.95 -3.03 33.42
C PHE A 1013 -19.66 -3.83 34.69
N TRP A 1014 -18.48 -4.43 34.84
CA TRP A 1014 -18.17 -5.17 36.07
C TRP A 1014 -18.14 -4.23 37.28
N VAL A 1015 -18.80 -4.70 38.33
CA VAL A 1015 -18.87 -4.08 39.65
C VAL A 1015 -18.61 -5.21 40.64
N PRO A 1016 -17.77 -5.02 41.67
CA PRO A 1016 -17.56 -6.03 42.70
C PRO A 1016 -18.89 -6.41 43.35
N ALA A 1017 -19.21 -7.70 43.32
CA ALA A 1017 -20.47 -8.23 43.82
C ALA A 1017 -20.31 -8.89 45.20
N THR A 1018 -19.10 -9.34 45.52
CA THR A 1018 -18.76 -9.99 46.80
C THR A 1018 -17.91 -9.09 47.68
N GLU A 1019 -17.96 -9.31 49.00
CA GLU A 1019 -17.10 -8.60 49.96
C GLU A 1019 -15.61 -8.93 49.72
N GLU A 1020 -15.29 -10.16 49.32
CA GLU A 1020 -13.92 -10.58 48.95
C GLU A 1020 -13.39 -9.80 47.73
N GLU A 1021 -14.20 -9.62 46.68
CA GLU A 1021 -13.83 -8.82 45.51
C GLU A 1021 -13.65 -7.33 45.84
N LEU A 1022 -14.44 -6.82 46.80
CA LEU A 1022 -14.35 -5.44 47.26
C LEU A 1022 -13.09 -5.23 48.12
N GLU A 1023 -12.72 -6.22 48.95
CA GLU A 1023 -11.48 -6.23 49.73
C GLU A 1023 -10.22 -6.27 48.82
N ASP A 1024 -10.26 -7.06 47.74
CA ASP A 1024 -9.18 -7.15 46.73
C ASP A 1024 -8.95 -5.83 45.97
N LEU A 1025 -9.98 -4.98 45.87
CA LEU A 1025 -9.90 -3.64 45.27
C LEU A 1025 -9.29 -2.58 46.20
N GLY A 1026 -9.22 -2.84 47.51
CA GLY A 1026 -8.74 -1.91 48.55
C GLY A 1026 -9.76 -0.84 48.95
N GLU A 1027 -9.49 -0.12 50.06
CA GLU A 1027 -10.39 0.92 50.62
C GLU A 1027 -10.60 2.13 49.70
N LEU A 1028 -9.64 2.41 48.82
CA LEU A 1028 -9.73 3.37 47.73
C LEU A 1028 -9.73 2.56 46.43
N ALA A 1029 -10.86 2.50 45.73
CA ALA A 1029 -11.00 1.83 44.45
C ALA A 1029 -10.19 2.55 43.35
N ASP A 1030 -8.86 2.49 43.42
CA ASP A 1030 -7.92 3.28 42.59
C ASP A 1030 -7.70 2.67 41.19
N LYS A 1031 -8.19 1.45 40.93
CA LYS A 1031 -8.10 0.82 39.60
C LYS A 1031 -9.30 1.23 38.74
N GLU A 1032 -9.12 2.30 37.96
CA GLU A 1032 -10.07 2.69 36.91
C GLU A 1032 -10.27 1.54 35.91
N ASN A 1033 -11.52 1.14 35.67
CA ASN A 1033 -11.86 0.15 34.65
C ASN A 1033 -11.58 0.72 33.25
N VAL A 1034 -10.57 0.15 32.58
CA VAL A 1034 -10.05 0.67 31.32
C VAL A 1034 -11.03 0.42 30.17
N ALA A 1035 -11.72 -0.72 30.17
CA ALA A 1035 -12.78 -1.01 29.20
C ALA A 1035 -13.92 0.00 29.31
N LYS A 1036 -14.32 0.35 30.54
CA LYS A 1036 -15.32 1.39 30.79
C LYS A 1036 -14.86 2.76 30.31
N ARG A 1037 -13.59 3.13 30.54
CA ARG A 1037 -13.01 4.40 30.05
C ARG A 1037 -13.08 4.52 28.52
N TYR A 1038 -12.72 3.46 27.79
CA TYR A 1038 -12.84 3.43 26.33
C TYR A 1038 -14.30 3.55 25.89
N MET A 1039 -15.19 2.77 26.52
CA MET A 1039 -16.63 2.82 26.24
C MET A 1039 -17.20 4.22 26.45
N ASP A 1040 -16.94 4.84 27.60
CA ASP A 1040 -17.47 6.17 27.96
C ASP A 1040 -16.90 7.28 27.06
N SER A 1041 -15.65 7.15 26.60
CA SER A 1041 -15.05 8.06 25.62
C SER A 1041 -15.78 8.00 24.27
N VAL A 1042 -15.98 6.78 23.74
CA VAL A 1042 -16.69 6.58 22.47
C VAL A 1042 -18.15 7.02 22.59
N ARG A 1043 -18.82 6.69 23.69
CA ARG A 1043 -20.21 7.11 23.96
C ARG A 1043 -20.33 8.63 24.05
N SER A 1044 -19.42 9.30 24.76
CA SER A 1044 -19.40 10.77 24.85
C SER A 1044 -19.28 11.41 23.47
N ARG A 1045 -18.37 10.89 22.64
CA ARG A 1045 -18.10 11.39 21.28
C ARG A 1045 -19.32 11.25 20.37
N LYS A 1046 -20.01 10.11 20.43
CA LYS A 1046 -21.25 9.85 19.66
C LYS A 1046 -22.49 10.53 20.25
N GLY A 1047 -22.36 11.33 21.31
CA GLY A 1047 -23.50 11.95 22.00
C GLY A 1047 -24.42 10.96 22.72
N LEU A 1048 -23.93 9.75 23.02
CA LEU A 1048 -24.66 8.72 23.75
C LEU A 1048 -24.59 9.00 25.27
N VAL A 1049 -25.62 8.54 25.99
CA VAL A 1049 -25.69 8.73 27.45
C VAL A 1049 -24.55 7.98 28.13
N VAL A 1050 -23.75 8.69 28.93
CA VAL A 1050 -22.71 8.14 29.80
C VAL A 1050 -23.23 8.05 31.22
N ALA A 1051 -23.25 6.84 31.78
CA ALA A 1051 -23.75 6.60 33.13
C ALA A 1051 -22.88 7.32 34.18
N GLY A 1052 -23.49 8.13 35.03
CA GLY A 1052 -22.79 8.90 36.09
C GLY A 1052 -22.44 10.35 35.73
N LYS A 1053 -22.48 10.74 34.45
CA LYS A 1053 -22.35 12.14 34.01
C LYS A 1053 -23.76 12.78 34.02
N LYS A 1054 -24.14 13.45 35.11
CA LYS A 1054 -25.39 14.23 35.15
C LYS A 1054 -25.33 15.29 34.03
N LEU A 1055 -26.20 15.17 33.02
CA LEU A 1055 -26.32 16.14 31.92
C LEU A 1055 -26.78 17.53 32.41
N VAL A 1056 -27.32 17.61 33.63
CA VAL A 1056 -27.79 18.85 34.24
C VAL A 1056 -27.38 18.83 35.72
N LYS A 1057 -26.48 19.75 36.13
CA LYS A 1057 -26.13 19.94 37.54
C LYS A 1057 -27.22 20.69 38.32
N ASP A 1058 -28.07 21.47 37.64
CA ASP A 1058 -29.19 22.21 38.24
C ASP A 1058 -30.48 22.04 37.41
N ALA A 1059 -31.20 20.95 37.64
CA ALA A 1059 -32.57 20.78 37.13
C ALA A 1059 -33.57 21.03 38.27
N GLU A 1060 -33.57 22.23 38.83
CA GLU A 1060 -34.73 22.68 39.60
C GLU A 1060 -35.86 23.03 38.62
N LYS A 1061 -36.89 22.17 38.64
CA LYS A 1061 -38.24 22.32 38.05
C LYS A 1061 -38.42 21.88 36.60
N GLN A 1062 -38.55 20.56 36.41
CA GLN A 1062 -39.59 19.99 35.54
C GLN A 1062 -40.29 18.82 36.23
N LYS A 1063 -41.05 19.14 37.30
CA LYS A 1063 -42.19 18.31 37.72
C LYS A 1063 -43.39 18.75 36.90
N THR A 1064 -43.59 18.14 35.73
CA THR A 1064 -44.90 17.99 35.07
C THR A 1064 -44.69 17.14 33.81
N LEU A 1065 -44.75 15.82 33.97
CA LEU A 1065 -45.24 14.85 32.97
C LEU A 1065 -45.07 13.44 33.56
N LYS A 1066 -45.96 13.12 34.50
CA LYS A 1066 -46.49 11.76 34.67
C LYS A 1066 -48.00 11.88 34.66
N ARG A 1067 -48.61 11.42 33.58
CA ARG A 1067 -49.75 10.52 33.68
C ARG A 1067 -49.78 9.59 32.48
#